data_AF-A0A8H7RBZ8-F1
#
_entry.id   AF-A0A8H7RBZ8-F1
#
_cell.length_a   1.000
_cell.length_b   1.000
_cell.length_c   1.000
_cell.angle_alpha   90.00
_cell.angle_beta   90.00
_cell.angle_gamma   90.00
#
_symmetry.space_group_name_H-M   'P 1'
#
loop_
_entity.id
_entity.type
_entity.pdbx_description
1 polymer ?
#
loop_
_entity_poly.entity_id
_entity_poly.type
_entity_poly.pdbx_seq_one_letter_code
_entity_poly.pdbx_strand_id
1 'polypeptide(L)'
;MGEFHGESALLESSSPDPGIVQVSLLKENDYVSQAWKNGLGKTEEIAIYPPARDFTKDDYFWRFSKTCMQADCNFSVFPGYDCTTVILPGENHPSLSLSHLGRETRTKIKPLFPYSWHGEWTTTCQVMNAPVKALQFMFKRELGNAQIRIDKIGAFETDLQGDVDSRKNMIFGAFALVYVVEGYVSILLDENHKEEQHLLVKAGETLLLERDEDASPTSILMKATTQTQQGPFSGIEATVVVIQIEEGKTYGGTLQKQAPTSPTADVVPSQRRQTDRRPSLIVSVDQPNTEFNQLNITEKIENERRDSYGSFDPSIIYEPPAFALMHKDTDMPPPVTRDRLDVDEFPLKAISTAWIKIMTQGLSEWIKLPIIVCRGTGDGPVIGLTAAVHGNELNGVPCIHRVISQIDINKLKGTVVAVPCVNVWGFLKFQREFADGRDLNRQFPGKEDGYASQVYCYHLMNKIISQFNYMVDLHTASFGRVNSYYVRADLNDPVGASMAKLQQPQILLHNSGQDGTLRSAAAARGIKAITVEIGNPQTFQDRYIQWSFMGIMRILDHFDMYPLKYVNISETSTKSPLEGNLSGPPNTVLCSRGFWLYTKTGGLLEVYPDVNTMVRKGEIIARIKNMFGNVVDEYFAPCTGVVIGRSSNPVAMAGDRIVHMGVIKKTGEVLAKAAKENY
;
A
#
# COMPACT_ATOMS: atom_id res chain seq x y z
N MET A 1 -58.85 -32.53 -14.16
CA MET A 1 -58.86 -31.50 -15.21
C MET A 1 -59.24 -30.18 -14.52
N GLY A 2 -58.46 -29.11 -14.46
CA GLY A 2 -57.05 -28.78 -14.72
C GLY A 2 -56.69 -27.69 -13.67
N GLU A 3 -55.52 -27.73 -13.05
CA GLU A 3 -54.21 -27.17 -13.45
C GLU A 3 -54.07 -25.64 -13.32
N PHE A 4 -52.89 -25.27 -12.85
CA PHE A 4 -52.55 -24.13 -11.98
C PHE A 4 -51.41 -23.30 -12.62
N HIS A 5 -51.27 -22.06 -12.12
CA HIS A 5 -50.09 -21.18 -12.12
C HIS A 5 -49.72 -20.38 -13.37
N GLY A 6 -49.60 -19.06 -13.16
CA GLY A 6 -48.80 -18.14 -13.96
C GLY A 6 -47.65 -17.61 -13.10
N GLU A 7 -46.43 -17.71 -13.62
CA GLU A 7 -45.23 -17.09 -13.07
C GLU A 7 -44.45 -16.35 -14.16
N SER A 8 -43.71 -15.35 -13.68
CA SER A 8 -42.76 -14.45 -14.34
C SER A 8 -41.82 -15.11 -15.36
N ALA A 9 -41.61 -14.48 -16.53
CA ALA A 9 -40.47 -14.76 -17.39
C ALA A 9 -39.45 -13.60 -17.30
N LEU A 10 -38.39 -13.86 -16.53
CA LEU A 10 -37.12 -13.14 -16.56
C LEU A 10 -36.48 -13.30 -17.95
N LEU A 11 -35.77 -12.27 -18.40
CA LEU A 11 -34.87 -12.36 -19.55
C LEU A 11 -33.76 -13.39 -19.25
N GLU A 12 -33.84 -14.54 -19.92
CA GLU A 12 -32.81 -15.58 -19.90
C GLU A 12 -31.55 -15.06 -20.60
N SER A 13 -30.43 -15.06 -19.87
CA SER A 13 -29.08 -15.07 -20.45
C SER A 13 -28.70 -16.53 -20.70
N SER A 14 -28.47 -16.86 -21.96
CA SER A 14 -28.08 -18.19 -22.42
C SER A 14 -26.56 -18.30 -22.56
N SER A 15 -25.84 -18.60 -21.47
CA SER A 15 -24.79 -19.63 -21.47
C SER A 15 -24.27 -19.93 -20.06
N PRO A 16 -24.39 -21.19 -19.60
CA PRO A 16 -23.47 -21.81 -18.65
C PRO A 16 -22.32 -22.53 -19.41
N ASP A 17 -21.12 -22.64 -18.79
CA ASP A 17 -19.88 -23.36 -19.20
C ASP A 17 -18.86 -22.64 -20.12
N PRO A 18 -17.54 -22.98 -20.09
CA PRO A 18 -16.58 -23.24 -18.99
C PRO A 18 -15.63 -22.03 -18.75
N GLY A 19 -15.04 -21.87 -17.56
CA GLY A 19 -14.15 -20.75 -17.26
C GLY A 19 -12.74 -20.89 -17.86
N ILE A 20 -12.29 -22.13 -18.06
CA ILE A 20 -11.02 -22.45 -18.73
C ILE A 20 -11.25 -22.65 -20.23
N VAL A 21 -10.55 -21.84 -21.04
CA VAL A 21 -10.56 -21.89 -22.51
C VAL A 21 -9.56 -22.91 -23.02
N GLN A 22 -8.36 -22.98 -22.43
CA GLN A 22 -7.32 -23.91 -22.86
C GLN A 22 -6.40 -24.30 -21.70
N VAL A 23 -6.02 -25.59 -21.68
CA VAL A 23 -4.99 -26.13 -20.78
C VAL A 23 -3.89 -26.75 -21.64
N SER A 24 -2.64 -26.41 -21.39
CA SER A 24 -1.50 -26.93 -22.16
C SER A 24 -0.32 -27.22 -21.25
N LEU A 25 0.13 -28.47 -21.24
CA LEU A 25 1.37 -28.89 -20.56
C LEU A 25 2.52 -28.80 -21.55
N LEU A 26 3.41 -27.83 -21.33
CA LEU A 26 4.58 -27.56 -22.18
C LEU A 26 5.81 -28.22 -21.57
N LYS A 27 6.30 -29.26 -22.24
CA LYS A 27 7.49 -30.02 -21.81
C LYS A 27 8.75 -29.28 -22.25
N GLU A 28 9.87 -29.55 -21.60
CA GLU A 28 11.13 -28.89 -21.93
C GLU A 28 11.57 -29.11 -23.40
N ASN A 29 11.22 -30.26 -23.99
CA ASN A 29 11.49 -30.55 -25.40
C ASN A 29 10.62 -29.74 -26.38
N ASP A 30 9.53 -29.13 -25.90
CA ASP A 30 8.65 -28.29 -26.71
C ASP A 30 9.19 -26.86 -26.82
N TYR A 31 10.21 -26.49 -26.02
CA TYR A 31 10.75 -25.13 -25.98
C TYR A 31 11.61 -24.83 -27.19
N VAL A 32 11.36 -23.68 -27.82
CA VAL A 32 12.09 -23.26 -29.02
C VAL A 32 13.40 -22.61 -28.61
N SER A 33 14.52 -23.30 -28.87
CA SER A 33 15.85 -22.85 -28.49
C SER A 33 16.51 -22.00 -29.57
N GLN A 34 17.01 -20.82 -29.20
CA GLN A 34 17.74 -19.91 -30.06
C GLN A 34 19.05 -19.49 -29.38
N ALA A 35 20.18 -19.78 -30.02
CA ALA A 35 21.48 -19.28 -29.60
C ALA A 35 21.58 -17.76 -29.85
N TRP A 36 22.20 -17.03 -28.93
CA TRP A 36 22.42 -15.61 -29.10
C TRP A 36 23.47 -15.34 -30.17
N LYS A 37 23.29 -14.26 -30.95
CA LYS A 37 24.22 -13.88 -32.03
C LYS A 37 25.67 -13.67 -31.56
N ASN A 38 25.86 -13.28 -30.30
CA ASN A 38 27.17 -13.07 -29.69
C ASN A 38 27.81 -14.36 -29.14
N GLY A 39 27.12 -15.50 -29.17
CA GLY A 39 27.59 -16.77 -28.64
C GLY A 39 27.66 -16.87 -27.10
N LEU A 40 27.24 -15.83 -26.37
CA LEU A 40 27.38 -15.74 -24.91
C LEU A 40 26.22 -16.38 -24.13
N GLY A 41 25.27 -16.98 -24.83
CA GLY A 41 24.11 -17.60 -24.21
C GLY A 41 23.10 -18.16 -25.22
N LYS A 42 22.01 -18.67 -24.68
CA LYS A 42 20.84 -19.12 -25.44
C LYS A 42 19.56 -18.74 -24.73
N THR A 43 18.49 -18.55 -25.49
CA THR A 43 17.12 -18.41 -24.98
C THR A 43 16.29 -19.59 -25.47
N GLU A 44 15.57 -20.22 -24.57
CA GLU A 44 14.56 -21.24 -24.82
C GLU A 44 13.20 -20.59 -24.59
N GLU A 45 12.45 -20.34 -25.66
CA GLU A 45 11.10 -19.82 -25.57
C GLU A 45 10.15 -20.91 -25.07
N ILE A 46 9.47 -20.61 -23.95
CA ILE A 46 8.50 -21.51 -23.33
C ILE A 46 7.13 -21.28 -23.96
N ALA A 47 6.69 -20.02 -23.99
CA ALA A 47 5.42 -19.63 -24.59
C ALA A 47 5.43 -18.14 -24.95
N ILE A 48 4.66 -17.78 -25.97
CA ILE A 48 4.43 -16.40 -26.42
C ILE A 48 2.96 -16.25 -26.81
N TYR A 49 2.36 -15.10 -26.51
CA TYR A 49 0.99 -14.80 -26.89
C TYR A 49 0.89 -13.50 -27.70
N PRO A 50 0.23 -13.52 -28.88
CA PRO A 50 -0.34 -14.69 -29.55
C PRO A 50 0.73 -15.74 -29.94
N PRO A 51 0.37 -17.04 -30.10
CA PRO A 51 1.32 -18.08 -30.47
C PRO A 51 2.02 -17.82 -31.81
N ALA A 52 3.21 -18.40 -31.99
CA ALA A 52 4.01 -18.35 -33.23
C ALA A 52 4.46 -16.95 -33.69
N ARG A 53 4.59 -15.99 -32.76
CA ARG A 53 5.15 -14.65 -33.02
C ARG A 53 6.68 -14.67 -33.05
N ASP A 54 7.29 -13.91 -33.97
CA ASP A 54 8.73 -13.66 -33.94
C ASP A 54 9.00 -12.50 -32.98
N PHE A 55 9.41 -12.80 -31.74
CA PHE A 55 9.64 -11.78 -30.71
C PHE A 55 10.68 -10.71 -31.08
N THR A 56 11.47 -10.92 -32.14
CA THR A 56 12.44 -9.94 -32.63
C THR A 56 11.85 -8.95 -33.64
N LYS A 57 10.65 -9.21 -34.17
CA LYS A 57 10.02 -8.41 -35.23
C LYS A 57 8.58 -8.02 -34.93
N ASP A 58 7.85 -8.86 -34.21
CA ASP A 58 6.43 -8.68 -33.93
C ASP A 58 6.20 -8.17 -32.51
N ASP A 59 5.12 -7.39 -32.35
CA ASP A 59 4.56 -7.13 -31.03
C ASP A 59 3.81 -8.36 -30.50
N TYR A 60 3.89 -8.57 -29.20
CA TYR A 60 3.22 -9.64 -28.47
C TYR A 60 2.69 -9.11 -27.14
N PHE A 61 1.66 -9.75 -26.59
CA PHE A 61 1.11 -9.35 -25.31
C PHE A 61 2.04 -9.78 -24.18
N TRP A 62 2.45 -11.04 -24.17
CA TRP A 62 3.42 -11.55 -23.21
C TRP A 62 4.27 -12.67 -23.80
N ARG A 63 5.45 -12.86 -23.22
CA ARG A 63 6.41 -13.89 -23.58
C ARG A 63 7.07 -14.44 -22.32
N PHE A 64 7.12 -15.76 -22.23
CA PHE A 64 7.80 -16.48 -21.16
C PHE A 64 8.91 -17.34 -21.76
N SER A 65 10.11 -17.22 -21.21
CA SER A 65 11.29 -17.90 -21.74
C SER A 65 12.29 -18.23 -20.63
N LYS A 66 13.18 -19.18 -20.91
CA LYS A 66 14.32 -19.54 -20.07
C LYS A 66 15.60 -19.12 -20.79
N THR A 67 16.45 -18.38 -20.10
CA THR A 67 17.73 -17.91 -20.63
C THR A 67 18.88 -18.63 -19.93
N CYS A 68 19.94 -18.92 -20.67
CA CYS A 68 21.17 -19.49 -20.14
C CYS A 68 22.34 -18.59 -20.57
N MET A 69 22.96 -17.94 -19.60
CA MET A 69 24.07 -17.00 -19.79
C MET A 69 25.40 -17.65 -19.42
N GLN A 70 26.37 -17.58 -20.32
CA GLN A 70 27.72 -18.14 -20.15
C GLN A 70 28.75 -17.09 -19.70
N ALA A 71 28.51 -15.81 -19.99
CA ALA A 71 29.39 -14.70 -19.64
C ALA A 71 28.60 -13.38 -19.60
N ASP A 72 29.26 -12.32 -19.14
CA ASP A 72 28.74 -10.95 -19.15
C ASP A 72 28.21 -10.57 -20.53
N CYS A 73 26.99 -10.05 -20.59
CA CYS A 73 26.34 -9.68 -21.84
C CYS A 73 25.36 -8.51 -21.67
N ASN A 74 24.87 -8.01 -22.81
CA ASN A 74 23.83 -7.00 -22.84
C ASN A 74 22.49 -7.64 -23.17
N PHE A 75 21.43 -7.18 -22.51
CA PHE A 75 20.06 -7.50 -22.89
C PHE A 75 19.61 -6.60 -24.04
N SER A 76 18.81 -7.18 -24.94
CA SER A 76 18.11 -6.42 -25.97
C SER A 76 17.08 -5.46 -25.35
N VAL A 77 16.83 -4.34 -26.03
CA VAL A 77 15.88 -3.33 -25.61
C VAL A 77 14.52 -3.62 -26.21
N PHE A 78 13.46 -3.56 -25.39
CA PHE A 78 12.06 -3.80 -25.77
C PHE A 78 11.17 -2.68 -25.24
N PRO A 79 11.00 -1.58 -26.00
CA PRO A 79 10.22 -0.43 -25.55
C PRO A 79 8.75 -0.77 -25.27
N GLY A 80 8.24 -0.31 -24.13
CA GLY A 80 6.84 -0.52 -23.72
C GLY A 80 6.57 -1.91 -23.13
N TYR A 81 7.62 -2.71 -22.92
CA TYR A 81 7.52 -3.98 -22.22
C TYR A 81 8.08 -3.85 -20.80
N ASP A 82 7.50 -4.58 -19.86
CA ASP A 82 8.12 -4.83 -18.56
C ASP A 82 8.74 -6.23 -18.56
N CYS A 83 10.00 -6.29 -18.15
CA CYS A 83 10.80 -7.50 -18.08
C CYS A 83 10.93 -7.92 -16.62
N THR A 84 10.66 -9.18 -16.31
CA THR A 84 10.93 -9.76 -15.00
C THR A 84 11.83 -10.98 -15.16
N THR A 85 12.89 -11.05 -14.35
CA THR A 85 13.80 -12.20 -14.32
C THR A 85 13.84 -12.86 -12.96
N VAL A 86 13.82 -14.20 -12.97
CA VAL A 86 13.98 -15.07 -11.81
C VAL A 86 15.17 -15.98 -12.07
N ILE A 87 16.24 -15.86 -11.28
CA ILE A 87 17.40 -16.77 -11.37
C ILE A 87 16.99 -18.14 -10.82
N LEU A 88 17.26 -19.19 -11.59
CA LEU A 88 17.04 -20.57 -11.18
C LEU A 88 18.22 -21.06 -10.31
N PRO A 89 17.95 -21.85 -9.26
CA PRO A 89 19.01 -22.52 -8.49
C PRO A 89 19.90 -23.39 -9.38
N GLY A 90 21.16 -23.54 -9.00
CA GLY A 90 22.12 -24.41 -9.67
C GLY A 90 23.30 -24.76 -8.76
N GLU A 91 23.95 -25.90 -9.04
CA GLU A 91 24.99 -26.51 -8.19
C GLU A 91 26.17 -25.57 -7.89
N ASN A 92 26.54 -24.70 -8.84
CA ASN A 92 27.65 -23.76 -8.69
C ASN A 92 27.27 -22.42 -8.04
N HIS A 93 26.09 -22.32 -7.44
CA HIS A 93 25.54 -21.07 -6.90
C HIS A 93 25.66 -19.89 -7.89
N PRO A 94 25.02 -20.02 -9.09
CA PRO A 94 25.05 -18.98 -10.11
C PRO A 94 24.47 -17.67 -9.57
N SER A 95 25.07 -16.54 -9.95
CA SER A 95 24.50 -15.23 -9.63
C SER A 95 24.66 -14.22 -10.76
N LEU A 96 23.68 -13.34 -10.86
CA LEU A 96 23.60 -12.30 -11.89
C LEU A 96 23.50 -10.95 -11.20
N SER A 97 24.26 -9.97 -11.70
CA SER A 97 24.06 -8.57 -11.33
C SER A 97 23.72 -7.75 -12.56
N LEU A 98 22.65 -6.95 -12.50
CA LEU A 98 22.22 -6.11 -13.60
C LEU A 98 22.60 -4.64 -13.36
N SER A 99 23.01 -3.95 -14.42
CA SER A 99 23.10 -2.50 -14.46
C SER A 99 22.17 -1.99 -15.56
N HIS A 100 21.41 -0.94 -15.25
CA HIS A 100 20.45 -0.31 -16.16
C HIS A 100 20.87 1.13 -16.48
N LEU A 101 20.56 1.59 -17.69
CA LEU A 101 20.78 2.95 -18.17
C LEU A 101 22.25 3.40 -18.08
N GLY A 102 23.19 2.47 -18.24
CA GLY A 102 24.64 2.75 -18.22
C GLY A 102 25.19 3.19 -16.86
N ARG A 103 24.46 2.97 -15.76
CA ARG A 103 24.93 3.32 -14.39
C ARG A 103 26.07 2.40 -13.94
N GLU A 104 27.01 2.93 -13.16
CA GLU A 104 28.12 2.13 -12.61
C GLU A 104 27.66 1.12 -11.54
N THR A 105 26.59 1.44 -10.82
CA THR A 105 26.03 0.58 -9.76
C THR A 105 25.30 -0.63 -10.34
N ARG A 106 25.65 -1.84 -9.88
CA ARG A 106 24.99 -3.09 -10.26
C ARG A 106 24.11 -3.62 -9.13
N THR A 107 22.92 -4.11 -9.47
CA THR A 107 22.00 -4.77 -8.53
C THR A 107 22.18 -6.29 -8.64
N LYS A 108 22.62 -6.94 -7.56
CA LYS A 108 22.70 -8.41 -7.49
C LYS A 108 21.30 -9.00 -7.31
N ILE A 109 20.89 -9.87 -8.24
CA ILE A 109 19.60 -10.57 -8.17
C ILE A 109 19.76 -11.85 -7.35
N LYS A 110 18.86 -12.07 -6.39
CA LYS A 110 18.84 -13.30 -5.58
C LYS A 110 18.14 -14.44 -6.35
N PRO A 111 18.63 -15.69 -6.26
CA PRO A 111 17.90 -16.85 -6.77
C PRO A 111 16.48 -16.93 -6.24
N LEU A 112 15.55 -17.38 -7.07
CA LEU A 112 14.13 -17.51 -6.74
C LEU A 112 13.47 -16.21 -6.25
N PHE A 113 14.00 -15.05 -6.63
CA PHE A 113 13.39 -13.75 -6.35
C PHE A 113 13.11 -13.02 -7.68
N PRO A 114 11.86 -12.62 -7.98
CA PRO A 114 11.55 -11.89 -9.20
C PRO A 114 12.13 -10.49 -9.14
N TYR A 115 12.85 -10.10 -10.19
CA TYR A 115 13.39 -8.76 -10.35
C TYR A 115 12.87 -8.16 -11.63
N SER A 116 12.14 -7.05 -11.55
CA SER A 116 11.44 -6.41 -12.68
C SER A 116 12.09 -5.08 -13.07
N TRP A 117 12.11 -4.78 -14.37
CA TRP A 117 12.59 -3.51 -14.93
C TRP A 117 11.90 -3.21 -16.27
N HIS A 118 12.01 -1.96 -16.72
CA HIS A 118 11.46 -1.55 -18.01
C HIS A 118 12.35 -2.01 -19.18
N GLY A 119 11.75 -2.66 -20.17
CA GLY A 119 12.43 -3.22 -21.33
C GLY A 119 13.13 -2.18 -22.20
N GLU A 120 12.68 -0.91 -22.18
CA GLU A 120 13.35 0.22 -22.84
C GLU A 120 14.74 0.56 -22.24
N TRP A 121 15.07 0.07 -21.04
CA TRP A 121 16.34 0.39 -20.41
C TRP A 121 17.50 -0.42 -21.00
N THR A 122 18.54 0.27 -21.45
CA THR A 122 19.82 -0.38 -21.77
C THR A 122 20.32 -1.13 -20.55
N THR A 123 20.38 -2.46 -20.64
CA THR A 123 20.65 -3.33 -19.49
C THR A 123 21.85 -4.22 -19.79
N THR A 124 22.84 -4.18 -18.91
CA THR A 124 24.03 -5.04 -18.96
C THR A 124 24.01 -5.99 -17.76
N CYS A 125 24.55 -7.19 -17.93
CA CYS A 125 24.68 -8.13 -16.84
C CYS A 125 26.13 -8.50 -16.57
N GLN A 126 26.36 -8.84 -15.30
CA GLN A 126 27.58 -9.49 -14.83
C GLN A 126 27.21 -10.88 -14.34
N VAL A 127 27.83 -11.89 -14.94
CA VAL A 127 27.60 -13.31 -14.67
C VAL A 127 28.70 -13.80 -13.76
N MET A 128 28.32 -14.31 -12.59
CA MET A 128 29.23 -14.96 -11.65
C MET A 128 28.84 -16.43 -11.49
N ASN A 129 29.82 -17.33 -11.58
CA ASN A 129 29.64 -18.78 -11.55
C ASN A 129 28.72 -19.29 -12.69
N ALA A 130 29.16 -19.07 -13.94
CA ALA A 130 28.45 -19.53 -15.12
C ALA A 130 28.33 -21.07 -15.16
N PRO A 131 27.29 -21.63 -15.82
CA PRO A 131 26.19 -20.91 -16.48
C PRO A 131 25.12 -20.42 -15.50
N VAL A 132 24.62 -19.20 -15.72
CA VAL A 132 23.43 -18.68 -15.00
C VAL A 132 22.19 -18.99 -15.83
N LYS A 133 21.28 -19.80 -15.28
CA LYS A 133 19.94 -20.04 -15.85
C LYS A 133 18.93 -19.11 -15.20
N ALA A 134 18.08 -18.46 -15.99
CA ALA A 134 17.06 -17.58 -15.46
C ALA A 134 15.79 -17.62 -16.31
N LEU A 135 14.63 -17.64 -15.64
CA LEU A 135 13.35 -17.41 -16.30
C LEU A 135 13.21 -15.91 -16.59
N GLN A 136 12.71 -15.59 -17.76
CA GLN A 136 12.41 -14.23 -18.20
C GLN A 136 10.96 -14.18 -18.66
N PHE A 137 10.17 -13.35 -17.99
CA PHE A 137 8.82 -13.01 -18.36
C PHE A 137 8.78 -11.56 -18.85
N MET A 138 8.18 -11.34 -20.01
CA MET A 138 8.03 -10.03 -20.63
C MET A 138 6.57 -9.82 -20.96
N PHE A 139 6.01 -8.65 -20.64
CA PHE A 139 4.65 -8.31 -21.05
C PHE A 139 4.54 -6.85 -21.50
N LYS A 140 3.62 -6.56 -22.41
CA LYS A 140 3.36 -5.23 -22.95
C LYS A 140 2.56 -4.42 -21.93
N ARG A 141 3.18 -3.40 -21.34
CA ARG A 141 2.67 -2.63 -20.18
C ARG A 141 1.30 -2.00 -20.41
N GLU A 142 1.00 -1.62 -21.65
CA GLU A 142 -0.26 -0.95 -22.01
C GLU A 142 -1.44 -1.91 -22.22
N LEU A 143 -1.17 -3.21 -22.37
CA LEU A 143 -2.18 -4.21 -22.72
C LEU A 143 -2.74 -4.96 -21.51
N GLY A 144 -2.16 -4.80 -20.32
CA GLY A 144 -2.59 -5.55 -19.15
C GLY A 144 -1.66 -5.43 -17.95
N ASN A 145 -1.79 -6.37 -17.02
CA ASN A 145 -0.96 -6.48 -15.82
C ASN A 145 -0.55 -7.94 -15.60
N ALA A 146 0.58 -8.17 -14.95
CA ALA A 146 1.04 -9.50 -14.59
C ALA A 146 1.60 -9.56 -13.17
N GLN A 147 1.28 -10.62 -12.45
CA GLN A 147 1.81 -10.91 -11.12
C GLN A 147 2.63 -12.20 -11.17
N ILE A 148 3.83 -12.17 -10.60
CA ILE A 148 4.74 -13.32 -10.53
C ILE A 148 5.00 -13.63 -9.06
N ARG A 149 4.84 -14.89 -8.66
CA ARG A 149 5.16 -15.39 -7.32
C ARG A 149 5.94 -16.70 -7.39
N ILE A 150 6.71 -16.98 -6.35
CA ILE A 150 7.35 -18.28 -6.14
C ILE A 150 6.66 -18.97 -4.98
N ASP A 151 6.16 -20.18 -5.21
CA ASP A 151 5.54 -21.00 -4.18
C ASP A 151 6.42 -22.22 -3.91
N LYS A 152 6.74 -22.46 -2.63
CA LYS A 152 7.30 -23.72 -2.14
C LYS A 152 6.15 -24.57 -1.60
N ILE A 153 5.89 -25.70 -2.24
CA ILE A 153 4.78 -26.62 -1.96
C ILE A 153 5.32 -27.77 -1.11
N GLY A 154 4.62 -28.15 -0.04
CA GLY A 154 5.00 -29.27 0.85
C GLY A 154 5.95 -28.93 2.00
N ALA A 155 6.30 -27.65 2.19
CA ALA A 155 7.26 -27.19 3.20
C ALA A 155 6.68 -26.90 4.60
N PHE A 156 5.44 -27.31 4.89
CA PHE A 156 4.77 -27.08 6.18
C PHE A 156 4.03 -28.34 6.67
N GLU A 157 4.15 -28.58 7.97
CA GLU A 157 3.55 -29.70 8.70
C GLU A 157 2.04 -29.82 8.46
N THR A 158 1.59 -31.07 8.36
CA THR A 158 0.20 -31.51 8.28
C THR A 158 -0.69 -30.81 9.30
N ASP A 159 -1.91 -30.46 8.90
CA ASP A 159 -2.95 -30.06 9.85
C ASP A 159 -3.29 -31.22 10.82
N LEU A 160 -3.99 -30.91 11.92
CA LEU A 160 -4.42 -31.86 12.95
C LEU A 160 -5.40 -32.94 12.44
N GLN A 161 -5.73 -32.96 11.14
CA GLN A 161 -6.59 -33.95 10.50
C GLN A 161 -5.84 -34.86 9.51
N GLY A 162 -4.53 -34.64 9.32
CA GLY A 162 -3.70 -35.49 8.46
C GLY A 162 -3.84 -35.19 6.97
N ASP A 163 -4.40 -34.02 6.60
CA ASP A 163 -4.50 -33.62 5.20
C ASP A 163 -3.21 -32.95 4.72
N VAL A 164 -2.78 -33.36 3.53
CA VAL A 164 -1.55 -32.88 2.87
C VAL A 164 -1.80 -31.44 2.41
N ASP A 165 -0.95 -30.49 2.80
CA ASP A 165 -0.99 -29.04 2.46
C ASP A 165 -1.36 -28.82 0.98
N SER A 166 -2.65 -28.67 0.74
CA SER A 166 -3.21 -28.51 -0.60
C SER A 166 -3.55 -27.04 -0.76
N ARG A 167 -2.60 -26.26 -1.29
CA ARG A 167 -2.84 -24.84 -1.52
C ARG A 167 -3.86 -24.65 -2.63
N LYS A 168 -5.07 -24.23 -2.26
CA LYS A 168 -6.10 -23.78 -3.20
C LYS A 168 -5.76 -22.35 -3.63
N ASN A 169 -5.28 -22.20 -4.86
CA ASN A 169 -4.91 -20.93 -5.47
C ASN A 169 -6.02 -20.51 -6.45
N MET A 170 -6.53 -19.29 -6.31
CA MET A 170 -7.49 -18.73 -7.27
C MET A 170 -6.75 -18.07 -8.44
N ILE A 171 -7.20 -18.34 -9.67
CA ILE A 171 -6.78 -17.63 -10.88
C ILE A 171 -7.84 -16.59 -11.21
N PHE A 172 -7.43 -15.33 -11.32
CA PHE A 172 -8.33 -14.23 -11.69
C PHE A 172 -8.13 -13.79 -13.14
N GLY A 173 -6.89 -13.82 -13.66
CA GLY A 173 -6.55 -13.34 -15.00
C GLY A 173 -6.86 -14.30 -16.16
N ALA A 174 -6.77 -13.74 -17.37
CA ALA A 174 -6.95 -14.43 -18.66
C ALA A 174 -5.91 -15.55 -18.89
N PHE A 175 -4.72 -15.42 -18.31
CA PHE A 175 -3.71 -16.49 -18.36
C PHE A 175 -3.12 -16.81 -17.00
N ALA A 176 -2.76 -18.09 -16.80
CA ALA A 176 -1.87 -18.52 -15.73
C ALA A 176 -0.79 -19.46 -16.26
N LEU A 177 0.46 -19.21 -15.86
CA LEU A 177 1.60 -20.08 -16.13
C LEU A 177 2.11 -20.64 -14.80
N VAL A 178 2.34 -21.95 -14.73
CA VAL A 178 2.96 -22.62 -13.58
C VAL A 178 4.20 -23.36 -14.06
N TYR A 179 5.38 -22.78 -13.84
CA TYR A 179 6.67 -23.41 -14.14
C TYR A 179 7.18 -24.17 -12.91
N VAL A 180 7.48 -25.46 -13.03
CA VAL A 180 8.06 -26.23 -11.93
C VAL A 180 9.59 -26.08 -11.97
N VAL A 181 10.16 -25.50 -10.92
CA VAL A 181 11.61 -25.30 -10.77
C VAL A 181 12.28 -26.57 -10.26
N GLU A 182 11.69 -27.19 -9.23
CA GLU A 182 12.23 -28.38 -8.56
C GLU A 182 11.08 -29.28 -8.09
N GLY A 183 11.31 -30.59 -8.12
CA GLY A 183 10.34 -31.60 -7.70
C GLY A 183 9.28 -31.95 -8.76
N TYR A 184 8.19 -32.55 -8.30
CA TYR A 184 7.01 -32.87 -9.11
C TYR A 184 5.76 -32.30 -8.42
N VAL A 185 4.86 -31.76 -9.22
CA VAL A 185 3.61 -31.16 -8.75
C VAL A 185 2.44 -31.81 -9.47
N SER A 186 1.51 -32.37 -8.70
CA SER A 186 0.18 -32.72 -9.20
C SER A 186 -0.70 -31.47 -9.12
N ILE A 187 -1.26 -31.08 -10.24
CA ILE A 187 -2.14 -29.93 -10.39
C ILE A 187 -3.54 -30.43 -10.71
N LEU A 188 -4.51 -30.07 -9.88
CA LEU A 188 -5.93 -30.31 -10.09
C LEU A 188 -6.62 -28.97 -10.36
N LEU A 189 -7.44 -28.93 -11.41
CA LEU A 189 -8.24 -27.78 -11.81
C LEU A 189 -9.68 -28.02 -11.37
N ASP A 190 -10.18 -27.17 -10.47
CA ASP A 190 -11.52 -27.29 -9.88
C ASP A 190 -12.48 -26.34 -10.63
N GLU A 191 -13.08 -26.85 -11.71
CA GLU A 191 -14.27 -26.31 -12.36
C GLU A 191 -15.11 -27.48 -12.82
N ASN A 192 -16.32 -27.70 -12.27
CA ASN A 192 -17.49 -28.48 -12.76
C ASN A 192 -17.35 -29.61 -13.82
N HIS A 193 -16.16 -30.14 -14.07
CA HIS A 193 -15.86 -31.13 -15.08
C HIS A 193 -15.99 -32.50 -14.45
N LYS A 194 -16.78 -33.35 -15.10
CA LYS A 194 -17.12 -34.71 -14.66
C LYS A 194 -15.93 -35.69 -14.64
N GLU A 195 -14.69 -35.21 -14.77
CA GLU A 195 -13.46 -35.99 -14.72
C GLU A 195 -12.36 -35.20 -13.97
N GLU A 196 -11.88 -35.74 -12.85
CA GLU A 196 -10.74 -35.21 -12.09
C GLU A 196 -9.44 -35.33 -12.93
N GLN A 197 -9.12 -34.33 -13.74
CA GLN A 197 -7.85 -34.30 -14.47
C GLN A 197 -6.71 -33.88 -13.52
N HIS A 198 -5.97 -34.87 -13.04
CA HIS A 198 -4.70 -34.66 -12.34
C HIS A 198 -3.55 -34.50 -13.34
N LEU A 199 -3.05 -33.28 -13.48
CA LEU A 199 -1.90 -32.99 -14.34
C LEU A 199 -0.62 -33.10 -13.52
N LEU A 200 0.23 -34.07 -13.85
CA LEU A 200 1.55 -34.19 -13.25
C LEU A 200 2.54 -33.33 -14.04
N VAL A 201 3.14 -32.34 -13.37
CA VAL A 201 4.12 -31.41 -13.94
C VAL A 201 5.43 -31.60 -13.19
N LYS A 202 6.52 -31.89 -13.90
CA LYS A 202 7.85 -32.08 -13.28
C LYS A 202 8.74 -30.86 -13.48
N ALA A 203 9.83 -30.79 -12.71
CA ALA A 203 10.87 -29.80 -12.86
C ALA A 203 11.28 -29.61 -14.34
N GLY A 204 11.28 -28.35 -14.79
CA GLY A 204 11.57 -27.96 -16.16
C GLY A 204 10.33 -27.79 -17.05
N GLU A 205 9.16 -28.28 -16.64
CA GLU A 205 7.91 -28.18 -17.41
C GLU A 205 7.04 -27.00 -16.95
N THR A 206 6.12 -26.58 -17.83
CA THR A 206 5.19 -25.47 -17.57
C THR A 206 3.75 -25.88 -17.86
N LEU A 207 2.84 -25.63 -16.93
CA LEU A 207 1.41 -25.63 -17.22
C LEU A 207 0.99 -24.23 -17.67
N LEU A 208 0.39 -24.12 -18.85
CA LEU A 208 -0.26 -22.91 -19.35
C LEU A 208 -1.78 -23.11 -19.29
N LEU A 209 -2.45 -22.14 -18.68
CA LEU A 209 -3.91 -22.04 -18.61
C LEU A 209 -4.34 -20.74 -19.28
N GLU A 210 -5.30 -20.83 -20.18
CA GLU A 210 -6.04 -19.69 -20.73
C GLU A 210 -7.48 -19.78 -20.25
N ARG A 211 -8.02 -18.67 -19.80
CA ARG A 211 -9.38 -18.53 -19.26
C ARG A 211 -10.13 -17.43 -19.99
N ASP A 212 -11.44 -17.55 -19.97
CA ASP A 212 -12.30 -16.43 -20.29
C ASP A 212 -12.24 -15.43 -19.12
N GLU A 213 -11.84 -14.19 -19.40
CA GLU A 213 -11.71 -13.15 -18.36
C GLU A 213 -13.07 -12.81 -17.73
N ASP A 214 -14.17 -12.98 -18.48
CA ASP A 214 -15.52 -12.72 -17.99
C ASP A 214 -16.10 -13.89 -17.18
N ALA A 215 -15.39 -15.02 -17.09
CA ALA A 215 -15.81 -16.19 -16.31
C ALA A 215 -15.41 -16.13 -14.83
N SER A 216 -16.09 -16.93 -14.00
CA SER A 216 -15.77 -17.05 -12.58
C SER A 216 -14.32 -17.51 -12.36
N PRO A 217 -13.64 -17.07 -11.29
CA PRO A 217 -12.26 -17.48 -10.99
C PRO A 217 -12.10 -19.00 -10.91
N THR A 218 -11.09 -19.53 -11.60
CA THR A 218 -10.74 -20.96 -11.55
C THR A 218 -9.92 -21.25 -10.30
N SER A 219 -10.23 -22.33 -9.58
CA SER A 219 -9.39 -22.80 -8.49
C SER A 219 -8.37 -23.83 -8.99
N ILE A 220 -7.09 -23.60 -8.73
CA ILE A 220 -6.02 -24.59 -8.90
C ILE A 220 -5.62 -25.13 -7.54
N LEU A 221 -5.60 -26.45 -7.41
CA LEU A 221 -4.99 -27.14 -6.29
C LEU A 221 -3.64 -27.72 -6.72
N MET A 222 -2.55 -27.32 -6.07
CA MET A 222 -1.22 -27.86 -6.35
C MET A 222 -0.72 -28.67 -5.16
N LYS A 223 -0.25 -29.90 -5.42
CA LYS A 223 0.31 -30.81 -4.41
C LYS A 223 1.68 -31.32 -4.88
N ALA A 224 2.68 -31.25 -4.01
CA ALA A 224 3.98 -31.88 -4.27
C ALA A 224 3.80 -33.41 -4.25
N THR A 225 4.45 -34.13 -5.16
CA THR A 225 4.30 -35.59 -5.31
C THR A 225 5.60 -36.25 -5.76
N THR A 226 5.68 -37.58 -5.70
CA THR A 226 6.71 -38.36 -6.41
C THR A 226 6.23 -38.73 -7.82
N GLN A 227 7.15 -39.19 -8.67
CA GLN A 227 6.88 -39.61 -10.05
C GLN A 227 5.85 -40.76 -10.16
N THR A 228 5.64 -41.52 -9.09
CA THR A 228 4.64 -42.59 -8.99
C THR A 228 3.39 -42.07 -8.28
N GLN A 229 2.31 -41.81 -9.02
CA GLN A 229 1.01 -41.50 -8.44
C GLN A 229 0.52 -42.70 -7.60
N GLN A 230 0.69 -42.65 -6.26
CA GLN A 230 -0.14 -43.33 -5.24
C GLN A 230 0.51 -43.21 -3.84
N GLY A 231 -0.17 -42.53 -2.91
CA GLY A 231 0.09 -42.59 -1.46
C GLY A 231 0.23 -41.22 -0.77
N PRO A 232 -0.13 -41.08 0.52
CA PRO A 232 0.10 -39.86 1.28
C PRO A 232 1.57 -39.82 1.70
N PHE A 233 2.29 -38.78 1.33
CA PHE A 233 3.72 -38.65 1.59
C PHE A 233 4.02 -37.36 2.36
N SER A 234 4.39 -37.50 3.62
CA SER A 234 5.01 -36.44 4.41
C SER A 234 6.45 -36.23 3.95
N GLY A 235 6.83 -34.98 3.65
CA GLY A 235 8.23 -34.59 3.38
C GLY A 235 8.63 -34.44 1.91
N ILE A 236 7.67 -34.44 0.97
CA ILE A 236 7.95 -34.09 -0.44
C ILE A 236 7.77 -32.60 -0.64
N GLU A 237 8.82 -31.93 -1.13
CA GLU A 237 8.77 -30.52 -1.48
C GLU A 237 8.88 -30.31 -3.00
N ALA A 238 8.24 -29.25 -3.49
CA ALA A 238 8.41 -28.75 -4.85
C ALA A 238 8.46 -27.23 -4.85
N THR A 239 9.17 -26.64 -5.80
CA THR A 239 9.22 -25.18 -5.97
C THR A 239 8.65 -24.83 -7.33
N VAL A 240 7.71 -23.89 -7.38
CA VAL A 240 7.07 -23.43 -8.63
C VAL A 240 7.13 -21.91 -8.76
N VAL A 241 7.20 -21.43 -10.00
CA VAL A 241 6.95 -20.03 -10.35
C VAL A 241 5.56 -19.95 -10.96
N VAL A 242 4.69 -19.14 -10.36
CA VAL A 242 3.33 -18.90 -10.84
C VAL A 242 3.24 -17.49 -11.39
N ILE A 243 2.76 -17.36 -12.62
CA ILE A 243 2.51 -16.08 -13.29
C ILE A 243 1.02 -15.99 -13.59
N GLN A 244 0.38 -14.91 -13.17
CA GLN A 244 -1.02 -14.59 -13.52
C GLN A 244 -1.02 -13.32 -14.37
N ILE A 245 -1.78 -13.32 -15.47
CA ILE A 245 -1.80 -12.26 -16.47
C ILE A 245 -3.25 -11.82 -16.70
N GLU A 246 -3.51 -10.53 -16.54
CA GLU A 246 -4.81 -9.87 -16.72
C GLU A 246 -4.74 -8.95 -17.94
N GLU A 247 -5.79 -8.93 -18.76
CA GLU A 247 -5.90 -8.01 -19.90
C GLU A 247 -6.48 -6.66 -19.44
N GLY A 248 -6.06 -5.57 -20.08
CA GLY A 248 -6.56 -4.23 -19.78
C GLY A 248 -7.90 -3.97 -20.48
N LYS A 249 -8.91 -3.48 -19.73
CA LYS A 249 -10.29 -3.19 -20.22
C LYS A 249 -10.40 -2.24 -21.44
N THR A 250 -9.31 -1.62 -21.87
CA THR A 250 -9.24 -0.77 -23.08
C THR A 250 -9.04 -1.54 -24.39
N TYR A 251 -8.81 -2.87 -24.34
CA TYR A 251 -8.54 -3.68 -25.54
C TYR A 251 -9.74 -4.53 -25.98
N GLY A 252 -10.88 -3.88 -26.28
CA GLY A 252 -12.02 -4.53 -26.95
C GLY A 252 -11.83 -4.72 -28.46
N GLY A 253 -10.66 -5.20 -28.91
CA GLY A 253 -10.29 -5.25 -30.32
C GLY A 253 -9.29 -6.34 -30.68
N THR A 254 -9.81 -7.56 -30.89
CA THR A 254 -9.27 -8.66 -31.70
C THR A 254 -7.81 -8.55 -32.21
N LEU A 255 -6.84 -9.02 -31.43
CA LEU A 255 -5.67 -9.70 -32.02
C LEU A 255 -6.18 -11.06 -32.49
N GLN A 256 -6.61 -11.16 -33.76
CA GLN A 256 -7.23 -12.36 -34.31
C GLN A 256 -6.42 -13.63 -34.01
N LYS A 257 -7.00 -14.54 -33.22
CA LYS A 257 -6.69 -15.97 -33.23
C LYS A 257 -6.94 -16.49 -34.66
N GLN A 258 -5.89 -16.81 -35.42
CA GLN A 258 -6.05 -17.58 -36.66
C GLN A 258 -5.64 -19.04 -36.41
N ALA A 259 -6.62 -19.94 -36.55
CA ALA A 259 -6.40 -21.37 -36.75
C ALA A 259 -6.24 -21.67 -38.27
N PRO A 260 -5.58 -22.79 -38.66
CA PRO A 260 -5.09 -22.98 -40.02
C PRO A 260 -6.12 -23.69 -40.91
N THR A 261 -6.46 -23.13 -42.08
CA THR A 261 -7.02 -23.89 -43.22
C THR A 261 -6.70 -23.25 -44.58
N SER A 262 -6.46 -24.14 -45.55
CA SER A 262 -5.95 -24.00 -46.93
C SER A 262 -6.82 -23.17 -47.91
N PRO A 263 -6.31 -22.82 -49.11
CA PRO A 263 -6.79 -21.71 -49.92
C PRO A 263 -7.81 -22.11 -50.99
N THR A 264 -8.85 -21.29 -51.18
CA THR A 264 -9.55 -21.18 -52.46
C THR A 264 -10.05 -19.76 -52.72
N ALA A 265 -9.66 -19.31 -53.91
CA ALA A 265 -9.95 -18.14 -54.74
C ALA A 265 -11.22 -17.27 -54.56
N ASP A 266 -11.00 -16.03 -55.03
CA ASP A 266 -11.88 -15.07 -55.72
C ASP A 266 -12.86 -14.19 -54.93
N VAL A 267 -12.49 -12.89 -54.78
CA VAL A 267 -13.44 -11.77 -54.80
C VAL A 267 -12.86 -10.55 -55.54
N VAL A 268 -13.64 -10.08 -56.51
CA VAL A 268 -13.49 -8.91 -57.40
C VAL A 268 -13.71 -7.58 -56.63
N PRO A 269 -13.03 -6.45 -56.97
CA PRO A 269 -13.19 -5.19 -56.24
C PRO A 269 -14.38 -4.36 -56.73
N SER A 270 -15.16 -3.76 -55.81
CA SER A 270 -16.11 -2.69 -56.15
C SER A 270 -16.00 -1.45 -55.25
N GLN A 271 -15.58 -0.38 -55.92
CA GLN A 271 -15.84 1.07 -55.77
C GLN A 271 -16.30 1.66 -54.42
N ARG A 272 -15.43 2.53 -53.86
CA ARG A 272 -15.77 3.57 -52.86
C ARG A 272 -16.44 4.77 -53.55
N ARG A 273 -17.60 5.19 -53.02
CA ARG A 273 -18.23 6.50 -53.26
C ARG A 273 -17.59 7.56 -52.35
N GLN A 274 -17.17 8.69 -52.95
CA GLN A 274 -16.85 9.94 -52.26
C GLN A 274 -18.13 10.73 -51.95
N THR A 275 -18.18 11.40 -50.80
CA THR A 275 -19.04 12.59 -50.61
C THR A 275 -18.32 13.64 -49.78
N ASP A 276 -18.54 14.90 -50.20
CA ASP A 276 -17.79 16.12 -49.91
C ASP A 276 -18.02 16.73 -48.52
N ARG A 277 -16.98 17.37 -47.97
CA ARG A 277 -17.09 18.33 -46.84
C ARG A 277 -17.03 19.77 -47.36
N ARG A 278 -18.00 20.60 -46.96
CA ARG A 278 -18.03 22.06 -47.18
C ARG A 278 -17.15 22.80 -46.14
N PRO A 279 -16.50 23.93 -46.49
CA PRO A 279 -15.78 24.78 -45.55
C PRO A 279 -16.68 25.90 -44.97
N SER A 280 -16.41 26.30 -43.73
CA SER A 280 -17.10 27.36 -42.99
C SER A 280 -16.54 28.76 -43.27
N LEU A 281 -17.45 29.74 -43.26
CA LEU A 281 -17.30 31.15 -43.65
C LEU A 281 -16.36 31.97 -42.76
N ILE A 282 -15.58 32.84 -43.41
CA ILE A 282 -14.86 34.00 -42.84
C ILE A 282 -15.73 35.23 -43.11
N VAL A 283 -15.97 36.07 -42.10
CA VAL A 283 -16.63 37.37 -42.25
C VAL A 283 -15.65 38.48 -41.86
N SER A 284 -15.42 39.42 -42.79
CA SER A 284 -14.67 40.66 -42.61
C SER A 284 -15.58 41.79 -42.11
N VAL A 285 -15.04 42.73 -41.34
CA VAL A 285 -15.75 43.95 -40.90
C VAL A 285 -14.88 45.18 -41.15
N ASP A 286 -15.43 46.16 -41.88
CA ASP A 286 -14.93 47.54 -42.04
C ASP A 286 -15.78 48.55 -41.19
N GLN A 287 -15.16 49.67 -40.82
CA GLN A 287 -15.44 50.74 -39.80
C GLN A 287 -16.66 51.68 -40.08
N PRO A 288 -16.97 52.82 -39.36
CA PRO A 288 -16.42 53.48 -38.14
C PRO A 288 -17.43 54.11 -37.10
N ASN A 289 -16.88 54.51 -35.92
CA ASN A 289 -17.27 55.52 -34.89
C ASN A 289 -18.73 55.98 -34.64
N THR A 290 -19.17 55.91 -33.36
CA THR A 290 -19.87 57.02 -32.64
C THR A 290 -19.88 56.82 -31.11
N GLU A 291 -19.88 57.93 -30.37
CA GLU A 291 -19.43 58.13 -28.98
C GLU A 291 -20.48 57.92 -27.84
N PHE A 292 -19.95 57.92 -26.60
CA PHE A 292 -20.55 58.21 -25.27
C PHE A 292 -21.41 57.15 -24.56
N ASN A 293 -20.91 56.52 -23.48
CA ASN A 293 -20.85 57.09 -22.12
C ASN A 293 -20.27 56.10 -21.06
N GLN A 294 -19.28 56.61 -20.31
CA GLN A 294 -19.00 56.46 -18.87
C GLN A 294 -18.85 55.08 -18.16
N LEU A 295 -17.64 54.93 -17.59
CA LEU A 295 -17.24 54.35 -16.28
C LEU A 295 -16.46 53.01 -16.27
N ASN A 296 -15.12 53.19 -16.32
CA ASN A 296 -14.00 52.39 -15.79
C ASN A 296 -14.30 51.07 -15.06
N ILE A 297 -14.14 49.94 -15.75
CA ILE A 297 -13.71 48.66 -15.16
C ILE A 297 -12.89 47.87 -16.21
N THR A 298 -11.67 48.33 -16.53
CA THR A 298 -10.76 47.55 -17.40
C THR A 298 -9.31 47.73 -17.00
N GLU A 299 -8.99 47.43 -15.74
CA GLU A 299 -7.59 47.26 -15.31
C GLU A 299 -7.40 46.09 -14.32
N LYS A 300 -8.32 45.12 -14.29
CA LYS A 300 -8.25 44.03 -13.30
C LYS A 300 -8.75 42.64 -13.74
N ILE A 301 -8.80 42.34 -15.03
CA ILE A 301 -9.34 41.06 -15.53
C ILE A 301 -8.41 40.32 -16.51
N GLU A 302 -7.13 40.71 -16.65
CA GLU A 302 -6.19 39.96 -17.53
C GLU A 302 -5.08 39.17 -16.81
N ASN A 303 -5.08 39.06 -15.47
CA ASN A 303 -3.99 38.34 -14.77
C ASN A 303 -4.40 37.17 -13.87
N GLU A 304 -5.59 36.60 -14.01
CA GLU A 304 -5.96 35.37 -13.28
C GLU A 304 -6.59 34.31 -14.20
N ARG A 305 -5.93 34.01 -15.32
CA ARG A 305 -6.05 32.65 -15.89
C ARG A 305 -5.18 31.72 -15.06
N ARG A 306 -5.84 31.04 -14.12
CA ARG A 306 -5.35 29.86 -13.40
C ARG A 306 -4.97 28.78 -14.40
N ASP A 307 -3.70 28.74 -14.79
CA ASP A 307 -3.00 27.57 -15.32
C ASP A 307 -1.50 27.72 -15.01
N SER A 308 -1.16 27.95 -13.75
CA SER A 308 0.22 27.79 -13.29
C SER A 308 0.47 26.32 -12.96
N TYR A 309 0.56 25.46 -13.98
CA TYR A 309 1.48 24.35 -13.86
C TYR A 309 2.85 24.99 -13.65
N GLY A 310 3.43 24.85 -12.46
CA GLY A 310 4.76 25.37 -12.17
C GLY A 310 5.69 24.96 -13.31
N SER A 311 6.51 25.90 -13.80
CA SER A 311 7.42 25.65 -14.92
C SER A 311 8.21 24.38 -14.64
N PHE A 312 8.01 23.34 -15.47
CA PHE A 312 8.81 22.14 -15.41
C PHE A 312 10.26 22.53 -15.71
N ASP A 313 11.11 22.54 -14.69
CA ASP A 313 12.53 22.81 -14.82
C ASP A 313 13.27 21.47 -15.00
N PRO A 314 13.72 21.13 -16.23
CA PRO A 314 14.40 19.87 -16.50
C PRO A 314 15.79 19.79 -15.86
N SER A 315 16.30 20.87 -15.27
CA SER A 315 17.55 20.87 -14.51
C SER A 315 17.41 20.35 -13.08
N ILE A 316 16.18 20.29 -12.56
CA ILE A 316 15.89 19.69 -11.25
C ILE A 316 15.91 18.17 -11.40
N ILE A 317 17.10 17.60 -11.20
CA ILE A 317 17.29 16.16 -11.12
C ILE A 317 16.69 15.68 -9.81
N TYR A 318 15.80 14.68 -9.88
CA TYR A 318 15.26 14.04 -8.69
C TYR A 318 16.40 13.41 -7.87
N GLU A 319 16.67 13.99 -6.71
CA GLU A 319 17.44 13.34 -5.65
C GLU A 319 16.44 12.70 -4.68
N PRO A 320 16.51 11.37 -4.45
CA PRO A 320 15.67 10.77 -3.43
C PRO A 320 15.97 11.43 -2.09
N PRO A 321 14.95 11.74 -1.26
CA PRO A 321 15.19 12.21 0.09
C PRO A 321 16.10 11.23 0.80
N ALA A 322 17.15 11.73 1.47
CA ALA A 322 17.93 10.94 2.41
C ALA A 322 17.01 10.64 3.61
N PHE A 323 16.21 9.59 3.51
CA PHE A 323 15.51 9.08 4.67
C PHE A 323 16.58 8.53 5.62
N ALA A 324 16.46 8.86 6.90
CA ALA A 324 17.29 8.25 7.92
C ALA A 324 17.03 6.74 7.91
N LEU A 325 17.88 6.01 7.19
CA LEU A 325 17.99 4.57 7.29
C LEU A 325 18.47 4.29 8.71
N MET A 326 17.78 3.43 9.46
CA MET A 326 18.51 2.65 10.46
C MET A 326 19.63 1.96 9.68
N HIS A 327 20.88 2.23 10.06
CA HIS A 327 22.14 1.87 9.40
C HIS A 327 22.04 0.83 8.27
N LYS A 328 22.58 1.17 7.08
CA LYS A 328 22.85 0.20 6.01
C LYS A 328 23.76 -0.90 6.61
N ASP A 329 23.17 -2.04 6.95
CA ASP A 329 23.80 -3.25 7.48
C ASP A 329 24.30 -3.23 8.96
N THR A 330 23.66 -4.06 9.81
CA THR A 330 24.31 -4.97 10.81
C THR A 330 24.75 -4.56 12.23
N ASP A 331 24.27 -3.48 12.87
CA ASP A 331 24.53 -3.27 14.31
C ASP A 331 23.37 -3.64 15.26
N MET A 332 22.18 -3.92 14.72
CA MET A 332 21.01 -4.31 15.52
C MET A 332 20.88 -5.84 15.55
N PRO A 333 21.00 -6.51 16.72
CA PRO A 333 20.81 -7.95 16.81
C PRO A 333 19.40 -8.35 16.35
N PRO A 334 19.23 -9.56 15.77
CA PRO A 334 17.94 -10.02 15.27
C PRO A 334 16.89 -10.01 16.40
N PRO A 335 15.61 -9.71 16.09
CA PRO A 335 14.62 -9.54 17.14
C PRO A 335 14.36 -10.85 17.90
N VAL A 336 14.50 -10.80 19.22
CA VAL A 336 14.20 -11.94 20.09
C VAL A 336 12.70 -11.98 20.35
N THR A 337 12.10 -13.17 20.30
CA THR A 337 10.69 -13.35 20.67
C THR A 337 10.54 -13.49 22.19
N ARG A 338 9.65 -12.70 22.81
CA ARG A 338 9.32 -12.74 24.25
C ARG A 338 7.80 -12.77 24.48
N ASP A 339 7.40 -13.21 25.67
CA ASP A 339 5.98 -13.27 26.05
C ASP A 339 5.42 -11.92 26.52
N ARG A 340 6.28 -11.05 27.06
CA ARG A 340 5.96 -9.68 27.47
C ARG A 340 7.16 -8.76 27.36
N LEU A 341 6.91 -7.46 27.39
CA LEU A 341 7.94 -6.46 27.57
C LEU A 341 8.27 -6.36 29.06
N ASP A 342 9.52 -6.65 29.38
CA ASP A 342 10.17 -6.22 30.61
C ASP A 342 11.36 -5.37 30.18
N VAL A 343 11.32 -4.07 30.46
CA VAL A 343 12.36 -3.13 30.02
C VAL A 343 13.70 -3.45 30.68
N ASP A 344 13.68 -4.02 31.88
CA ASP A 344 14.89 -4.26 32.66
C ASP A 344 15.71 -5.45 32.15
N GLU A 345 15.11 -6.35 31.36
CA GLU A 345 15.79 -7.46 30.70
C GLU A 345 16.62 -7.04 29.48
N PHE A 346 16.44 -5.81 28.98
CA PHE A 346 17.19 -5.31 27.82
C PHE A 346 18.51 -4.66 28.24
N PRO A 347 19.61 -4.86 27.52
CA PRO A 347 20.91 -4.31 27.91
C PRO A 347 20.89 -2.78 27.96
N LEU A 348 21.54 -2.21 28.97
CA LEU A 348 21.82 -0.77 29.04
C LEU A 348 22.73 -0.35 27.87
N LYS A 349 22.64 0.91 27.47
CA LYS A 349 23.42 1.51 26.37
C LYS A 349 23.27 0.77 25.05
N ALA A 350 22.09 0.21 24.80
CA ALA A 350 21.82 -0.56 23.61
C ALA A 350 20.46 -0.21 23.00
N ILE A 351 20.39 -0.32 21.68
CA ILE A 351 19.14 -0.38 20.95
C ILE A 351 18.88 -1.87 20.68
N SER A 352 17.73 -2.36 21.08
CA SER A 352 17.34 -3.76 20.92
C SER A 352 16.04 -3.87 20.15
N THR A 353 15.84 -4.98 19.43
CA THR A 353 14.55 -5.32 18.84
C THR A 353 13.97 -6.58 19.46
N ALA A 354 12.64 -6.67 19.53
CA ALA A 354 11.95 -7.84 20.02
C ALA A 354 10.59 -8.04 19.34
N TRP A 355 10.14 -9.29 19.31
CA TRP A 355 8.78 -9.67 18.97
C TRP A 355 8.03 -10.02 20.25
N ILE A 356 6.97 -9.30 20.61
CA ILE A 356 6.17 -9.61 21.80
C ILE A 356 4.91 -10.37 21.39
N LYS A 357 4.74 -11.59 21.93
CA LYS A 357 3.56 -12.42 21.70
C LYS A 357 2.33 -11.81 22.37
N ILE A 358 1.32 -11.47 21.59
CA ILE A 358 0.08 -10.89 22.12
C ILE A 358 -1.00 -11.94 22.32
N MET A 359 -1.43 -12.58 21.24
CA MET A 359 -2.42 -13.66 21.23
C MET A 359 -2.14 -14.63 20.08
N THR A 360 -2.74 -15.81 20.09
CA THR A 360 -2.71 -16.73 18.95
C THR A 360 -3.82 -16.41 17.94
N GLN A 361 -3.57 -16.66 16.67
CA GLN A 361 -4.55 -16.55 15.58
C GLN A 361 -5.07 -17.94 15.16
N GLY A 362 -5.93 -18.00 14.13
CA GLY A 362 -6.65 -19.22 13.73
C GLY A 362 -5.79 -20.43 13.36
N LEU A 363 -4.54 -20.22 12.92
CA LEU A 363 -3.55 -21.27 12.67
C LEU A 363 -2.75 -21.68 13.91
N SER A 364 -3.19 -21.29 15.11
CA SER A 364 -2.48 -21.50 16.40
C SER A 364 -1.09 -20.85 16.54
N GLU A 365 -0.59 -20.15 15.52
CA GLU A 365 0.58 -19.26 15.60
C GLU A 365 0.31 -17.96 16.34
N TRP A 366 1.38 -17.36 16.88
CA TRP A 366 1.35 -16.09 17.59
C TRP A 366 1.23 -14.88 16.65
N ILE A 367 0.28 -13.99 16.94
CA ILE A 367 0.38 -12.58 16.53
C ILE A 367 1.42 -11.92 17.43
N LYS A 368 2.50 -11.43 16.82
CA LYS A 368 3.64 -10.81 17.50
C LYS A 368 3.73 -9.33 17.14
N LEU A 369 3.99 -8.47 18.11
CA LEU A 369 4.19 -7.03 17.89
C LEU A 369 5.68 -6.73 17.76
N PRO A 370 6.10 -5.95 16.76
CA PRO A 370 7.47 -5.47 16.66
C PRO A 370 7.69 -4.40 17.73
N ILE A 371 8.75 -4.55 18.52
CA ILE A 371 9.15 -3.59 19.54
C ILE A 371 10.61 -3.21 19.33
N ILE A 372 10.89 -1.92 19.48
CA ILE A 372 12.26 -1.38 19.52
C ILE A 372 12.47 -0.73 20.88
N VAL A 373 13.52 -1.13 21.59
CA VAL A 373 13.85 -0.65 22.93
C VAL A 373 15.20 0.06 22.88
N CYS A 374 15.20 1.37 23.12
CA CYS A 374 16.41 2.17 23.28
C CYS A 374 16.63 2.40 24.78
N ARG A 375 17.54 1.64 25.39
CA ARG A 375 17.88 1.77 26.81
C ARG A 375 19.19 2.55 26.98
N GLY A 376 19.11 3.69 27.66
CA GLY A 376 20.23 4.63 27.80
C GLY A 376 21.29 4.25 28.84
N THR A 377 22.07 5.24 29.27
CA THR A 377 23.22 5.09 30.18
C THR A 377 22.90 5.23 31.68
N GLY A 378 21.71 5.73 32.03
CA GLY A 378 21.33 5.99 33.41
C GLY A 378 19.82 5.99 33.62
N ASP A 379 19.41 6.08 34.89
CA ASP A 379 18.02 6.08 35.30
C ASP A 379 17.24 7.22 34.65
N GLY A 380 15.97 6.96 34.38
CA GLY A 380 15.06 7.90 33.76
C GLY A 380 13.74 7.22 33.43
N PRO A 381 12.75 7.97 32.96
CA PRO A 381 11.44 7.41 32.68
C PRO A 381 11.45 6.53 31.42
N VAL A 382 10.39 5.74 31.27
CA VAL A 382 10.06 5.00 30.06
C VAL A 382 9.03 5.79 29.25
N ILE A 383 9.41 6.20 28.03
CA ILE A 383 8.50 6.83 27.07
C ILE A 383 8.12 5.82 25.98
N GLY A 384 6.83 5.53 25.87
CA GLY A 384 6.24 4.71 24.83
C GLY A 384 5.84 5.51 23.59
N LEU A 385 6.23 5.04 22.40
CA LEU A 385 5.80 5.56 21.12
C LEU A 385 5.00 4.47 20.40
N THR A 386 3.73 4.71 20.09
CA THR A 386 2.87 3.73 19.39
C THR A 386 2.42 4.28 18.05
N ALA A 387 2.34 3.42 17.03
CA ALA A 387 1.80 3.76 15.73
C ALA A 387 0.98 2.60 15.15
N ALA A 388 0.20 2.92 14.11
CA ALA A 388 -0.67 1.97 13.41
C ALA A 388 -1.58 1.16 14.35
N VAL A 389 -2.20 1.82 15.34
CA VAL A 389 -3.36 1.26 16.07
C VAL A 389 -4.50 0.98 15.09
N HIS A 390 -4.58 1.78 14.03
CA HIS A 390 -5.29 1.45 12.79
C HIS A 390 -4.25 1.09 11.74
N GLY A 391 -4.39 -0.06 11.09
CA GLY A 391 -3.35 -0.63 10.22
C GLY A 391 -3.06 0.16 8.94
N ASN A 392 -3.96 1.06 8.55
CA ASN A 392 -3.84 1.92 7.37
C ASN A 392 -3.37 3.35 7.67
N GLU A 393 -2.98 3.65 8.91
CA GLU A 393 -2.52 4.96 9.36
C GLU A 393 -1.00 4.94 9.59
N LEU A 394 -0.23 5.30 8.55
CA LEU A 394 1.19 4.92 8.47
C LEU A 394 2.20 6.03 8.76
N ASN A 395 1.83 7.31 8.82
CA ASN A 395 2.79 8.39 9.07
C ASN A 395 3.54 8.28 10.41
N GLY A 396 2.97 7.60 11.41
CA GLY A 396 3.64 7.34 12.69
C GLY A 396 4.85 6.41 12.60
N VAL A 397 4.85 5.47 11.64
CA VAL A 397 5.93 4.48 11.46
C VAL A 397 7.27 5.13 11.09
N PRO A 398 7.38 5.91 10.00
CA PRO A 398 8.63 6.60 9.68
C PRO A 398 8.98 7.68 10.70
N CYS A 399 8.02 8.28 11.40
CA CYS A 399 8.29 9.18 12.52
C CYS A 399 9.05 8.45 13.64
N ILE A 400 8.59 7.26 14.05
CA ILE A 400 9.27 6.40 15.03
C ILE A 400 10.69 6.06 14.55
N HIS A 401 10.84 5.64 13.29
CA HIS A 401 12.15 5.29 12.75
C HIS A 401 13.14 6.46 12.79
N ARG A 402 12.69 7.67 12.43
CA ARG A 402 13.50 8.91 12.51
C ARG A 402 13.91 9.23 13.95
N VAL A 403 13.00 9.08 14.92
CA VAL A 403 13.32 9.27 16.34
C VAL A 403 14.43 8.31 16.76
N ILE A 404 14.28 7.02 16.47
CA ILE A 404 15.24 6.01 16.91
C ILE A 404 16.60 6.19 16.22
N SER A 405 16.62 6.48 14.91
CA SER A 405 17.86 6.74 14.18
C SER A 405 18.62 7.97 14.69
N GLN A 406 17.92 8.93 15.29
CA GLN A 406 18.52 10.14 15.85
C GLN A 406 19.16 9.92 17.23
N ILE A 407 18.72 8.89 17.97
CA ILE A 407 19.17 8.67 19.35
C ILE A 407 20.57 8.05 19.33
N ASP A 408 21.55 8.84 19.78
CA ASP A 408 22.81 8.28 20.29
C ASP A 408 22.55 7.66 21.67
N ILE A 409 22.61 6.33 21.73
CA ILE A 409 22.26 5.57 22.92
C ILE A 409 23.13 5.90 24.14
N ASN A 410 24.36 6.39 23.91
CA ASN A 410 25.26 6.80 24.99
C ASN A 410 24.88 8.15 25.61
N LYS A 411 23.97 8.89 24.97
CA LYS A 411 23.49 10.20 25.45
C LYS A 411 22.06 10.13 26.00
N LEU A 412 21.36 9.02 25.76
CA LEU A 412 20.02 8.79 26.30
C LEU A 412 20.07 8.49 27.81
N LYS A 413 19.17 9.08 28.58
CA LYS A 413 18.81 8.68 29.95
C LYS A 413 17.39 8.11 29.97
N GLY A 414 17.17 7.07 30.78
CA GLY A 414 15.92 6.30 30.76
C GLY A 414 15.78 5.43 29.51
N THR A 415 14.54 5.20 29.08
CA THR A 415 14.22 4.27 27.99
C THR A 415 13.18 4.84 27.04
N VAL A 416 13.43 4.72 25.73
CA VAL A 416 12.39 4.89 24.71
C VAL A 416 11.97 3.51 24.22
N VAL A 417 10.67 3.21 24.28
CA VAL A 417 10.09 1.98 23.74
C VAL A 417 9.17 2.35 22.59
N ALA A 418 9.42 1.78 21.40
CA ALA A 418 8.59 2.02 20.23
C ALA A 418 7.86 0.75 19.78
N VAL A 419 6.58 0.92 19.45
CA VAL A 419 5.68 -0.08 18.86
C VAL A 419 5.24 0.45 17.50
N PRO A 420 6.05 0.28 16.44
CA PRO A 420 5.76 0.85 15.13
C PRO A 420 4.48 0.30 14.50
N CYS A 421 4.06 -0.92 14.87
CA CYS A 421 2.82 -1.51 14.38
C CYS A 421 2.04 -2.18 15.51
N VAL A 422 1.03 -1.47 16.03
CA VAL A 422 0.14 -2.01 17.05
C VAL A 422 -0.87 -2.98 16.46
N ASN A 423 -1.56 -2.63 15.37
CA ASN A 423 -2.55 -3.48 14.72
C ASN A 423 -1.93 -4.24 13.54
N VAL A 424 -1.17 -5.29 13.85
CA VAL A 424 -0.48 -6.10 12.84
C VAL A 424 -1.46 -6.70 11.82
N TRP A 425 -2.64 -7.14 12.26
CA TRP A 425 -3.65 -7.69 11.36
C TRP A 425 -4.17 -6.64 10.38
N GLY A 426 -4.61 -5.49 10.90
CA GLY A 426 -5.10 -4.39 10.10
C GLY A 426 -4.02 -3.90 9.13
N PHE A 427 -2.75 -3.87 9.56
CA PHE A 427 -1.62 -3.47 8.73
C PHE A 427 -1.44 -4.40 7.53
N LEU A 428 -1.44 -5.72 7.76
CA LEU A 428 -1.32 -6.73 6.70
C LEU A 428 -2.52 -6.71 5.72
N LYS A 429 -3.67 -6.20 6.16
CA LYS A 429 -4.88 -6.07 5.35
C LYS A 429 -5.15 -4.64 4.84
N PHE A 430 -4.22 -3.71 5.06
CA PHE A 430 -4.35 -2.30 4.67
C PHE A 430 -5.64 -1.63 5.17
N GLN A 431 -6.13 -2.05 6.34
CA GLN A 431 -7.43 -1.66 6.88
C GLN A 431 -7.32 -1.06 8.28
N ARG A 432 -8.41 -0.45 8.74
CA ARG A 432 -8.50 0.19 10.06
C ARG A 432 -8.74 -0.85 11.16
N GLU A 433 -9.63 -1.80 10.86
CA GLU A 433 -10.20 -2.75 11.80
C GLU A 433 -9.25 -3.92 12.12
N PHE A 434 -9.49 -4.56 13.27
CA PHE A 434 -8.84 -5.81 13.64
C PHE A 434 -9.46 -7.02 12.91
N ALA A 435 -8.99 -8.22 13.22
CA ALA A 435 -9.42 -9.47 12.59
C ALA A 435 -10.92 -9.76 12.71
N ASP A 436 -11.57 -9.27 13.76
CA ASP A 436 -13.01 -9.43 14.01
C ASP A 436 -13.87 -8.26 13.48
N GLY A 437 -13.31 -7.41 12.61
CA GLY A 437 -14.01 -6.29 11.99
C GLY A 437 -14.27 -5.10 12.92
N ARG A 438 -13.63 -5.06 14.10
CA ARG A 438 -13.82 -3.98 15.08
C ARG A 438 -12.64 -3.01 15.07
N ASP A 439 -12.94 -1.73 15.33
CA ASP A 439 -11.93 -0.71 15.59
C ASP A 439 -11.29 -0.97 16.97
N LEU A 440 -9.99 -1.31 17.01
CA LEU A 440 -9.23 -1.54 18.25
C LEU A 440 -9.30 -0.33 19.18
N ASN A 441 -9.28 0.88 18.64
CA ASN A 441 -9.28 2.11 19.41
C ASN A 441 -10.65 2.45 20.00
N ARG A 442 -11.57 1.49 20.00
CA ARG A 442 -12.86 1.49 20.72
C ARG A 442 -12.97 0.32 21.71
N GLN A 443 -11.94 -0.54 21.81
CA GLN A 443 -11.96 -1.74 22.64
C GLN A 443 -11.09 -1.64 23.89
N PHE A 444 -10.34 -0.55 24.08
CA PHE A 444 -9.45 -0.41 25.23
C PHE A 444 -10.24 -0.15 26.54
N PRO A 445 -9.78 -0.71 27.68
CA PRO A 445 -8.53 -1.45 27.91
C PRO A 445 -8.56 -2.93 27.49
N GLY A 446 -9.65 -3.41 26.91
CA GLY A 446 -9.85 -4.81 26.57
C GLY A 446 -10.38 -5.65 27.74
N LYS A 447 -10.56 -6.95 27.49
CA LYS A 447 -10.99 -7.96 28.47
C LYS A 447 -10.25 -9.27 28.21
N GLU A 448 -9.81 -9.94 29.27
CA GLU A 448 -9.10 -11.21 29.19
C GLU A 448 -9.96 -12.34 28.60
N ASP A 449 -11.23 -12.34 29.00
CA ASP A 449 -12.29 -13.27 28.59
C ASP A 449 -13.24 -12.65 27.54
N GLY A 450 -12.73 -11.69 26.76
CA GLY A 450 -13.49 -10.99 25.72
C GLY A 450 -13.49 -11.69 24.37
N TYR A 451 -14.03 -11.02 23.36
CA TYR A 451 -13.82 -11.38 21.96
C TYR A 451 -12.43 -10.93 21.48
N ALA A 452 -12.02 -11.39 20.28
CA ALA A 452 -10.64 -11.29 19.79
C ALA A 452 -9.98 -9.91 19.96
N SER A 453 -10.60 -8.83 19.50
CA SER A 453 -10.04 -7.47 19.66
C SER A 453 -9.96 -7.01 21.13
N GLN A 454 -10.89 -7.41 21.99
CA GLN A 454 -10.82 -7.11 23.43
C GLN A 454 -9.69 -7.87 24.11
N VAL A 455 -9.48 -9.15 23.79
CA VAL A 455 -8.37 -9.96 24.30
C VAL A 455 -7.04 -9.38 23.83
N TYR A 456 -6.96 -8.98 22.57
CA TYR A 456 -5.79 -8.30 22.01
C TYR A 456 -5.44 -7.01 22.77
N CYS A 457 -6.42 -6.12 22.97
CA CYS A 457 -6.25 -4.88 23.73
C CYS A 457 -5.85 -5.15 25.19
N TYR A 458 -6.44 -6.16 25.84
CA TYR A 458 -6.09 -6.54 27.21
C TYR A 458 -4.63 -6.96 27.32
N HIS A 459 -4.18 -7.84 26.42
CA HIS A 459 -2.80 -8.29 26.38
C HIS A 459 -1.84 -7.15 26.04
N LEU A 460 -2.16 -6.29 25.07
CA LEU A 460 -1.36 -5.10 24.75
C LEU A 460 -1.18 -4.21 25.99
N MET A 461 -2.28 -3.91 26.69
CA MET A 461 -2.25 -3.08 27.89
C MET A 461 -1.39 -3.68 29.02
N ASN A 462 -1.46 -4.99 29.22
CA ASN A 462 -0.79 -5.65 30.35
C ASN A 462 0.64 -6.10 30.06
N LYS A 463 0.94 -6.50 28.81
CA LYS A 463 2.24 -7.03 28.40
C LYS A 463 3.19 -5.95 27.90
N ILE A 464 2.71 -4.78 27.48
CA ILE A 464 3.54 -3.73 26.88
C ILE A 464 3.28 -2.38 27.54
N ILE A 465 2.05 -1.85 27.44
CA ILE A 465 1.75 -0.46 27.84
C ILE A 465 1.97 -0.22 29.34
N SER A 466 1.81 -1.26 30.17
CA SER A 466 2.06 -1.23 31.62
C SER A 466 3.48 -0.81 32.01
N GLN A 467 4.45 -0.90 31.10
CA GLN A 467 5.85 -0.52 31.33
C GLN A 467 6.12 0.99 31.12
N PHE A 468 5.14 1.75 30.64
CA PHE A 468 5.36 3.15 30.24
C PHE A 468 5.03 4.12 31.38
N ASN A 469 5.80 5.20 31.51
CA ASN A 469 5.44 6.36 32.34
C ASN A 469 4.71 7.43 31.51
N TYR A 470 5.15 7.62 30.27
CA TYR A 470 4.60 8.57 29.31
C TYR A 470 4.33 7.87 27.98
N MET A 471 3.32 8.30 27.22
CA MET A 471 2.98 7.71 25.92
C MET A 471 2.61 8.75 24.87
N VAL A 472 3.14 8.58 23.66
CA VAL A 472 2.76 9.35 22.47
C VAL A 472 2.19 8.37 21.44
N ASP A 473 0.89 8.47 21.19
CA ASP A 473 0.17 7.59 20.27
C ASP A 473 -0.05 8.30 18.92
N LEU A 474 0.57 7.79 17.86
CA LEU A 474 0.67 8.41 16.55
C LEU A 474 -0.42 7.85 15.60
N HIS A 475 -1.31 8.72 15.15
CA HIS A 475 -2.44 8.42 14.27
C HIS A 475 -2.38 9.25 12.99
N THR A 476 -3.26 8.92 12.04
CA THR A 476 -3.64 9.81 10.95
C THR A 476 -5.17 9.88 10.88
N ALA A 477 -5.72 10.66 9.96
CA ALA A 477 -7.12 10.50 9.60
C ALA A 477 -7.41 9.07 9.12
N SER A 478 -8.68 8.67 9.21
CA SER A 478 -9.20 7.45 8.59
C SER A 478 -9.39 7.63 7.08
N PHE A 479 -9.52 6.52 6.34
CA PHE A 479 -9.82 6.51 4.89
C PHE A 479 -10.92 7.51 4.48
N GLY A 480 -10.77 8.12 3.31
CA GLY A 480 -11.71 9.08 2.74
C GLY A 480 -11.76 10.43 3.47
N ARG A 481 -10.72 10.79 4.22
CA ARG A 481 -10.62 12.06 4.96
C ARG A 481 -9.26 12.72 4.77
N VAL A 482 -9.24 14.04 4.97
CA VAL A 482 -8.05 14.88 5.07
C VAL A 482 -7.97 15.43 6.50
N ASN A 483 -6.78 15.46 7.08
CA ASN A 483 -6.54 15.94 8.46
C ASN A 483 -5.46 17.01 8.52
N SER A 484 -5.58 17.88 9.52
CA SER A 484 -4.48 18.76 9.96
C SER A 484 -3.44 17.99 10.79
N TYR A 485 -2.29 18.62 11.04
CA TYR A 485 -1.38 18.20 12.10
C TYR A 485 -1.89 18.72 13.44
N TYR A 486 -2.57 17.88 14.22
CA TYR A 486 -3.17 18.28 15.50
C TYR A 486 -2.88 17.29 16.63
N VAL A 487 -3.02 17.75 17.87
CA VAL A 487 -2.82 16.90 19.06
C VAL A 487 -4.06 16.92 19.93
N ARG A 488 -4.44 15.73 20.39
CA ARG A 488 -5.52 15.50 21.36
C ARG A 488 -4.93 15.11 22.70
N ALA A 489 -5.30 15.85 23.74
CA ALA A 489 -4.82 15.59 25.10
C ALA A 489 -5.81 16.12 26.15
N ASP A 490 -5.73 15.54 27.35
CA ASP A 490 -6.35 16.17 28.51
C ASP A 490 -5.49 17.35 28.95
N LEU A 491 -5.86 18.54 28.50
CA LEU A 491 -5.15 19.77 28.83
C LEU A 491 -5.35 20.24 30.29
N ASN A 492 -6.19 19.55 31.07
CA ASN A 492 -6.26 19.76 32.52
C ASN A 492 -5.14 18.99 33.25
N ASP A 493 -4.56 17.97 32.64
CA ASP A 493 -3.37 17.30 33.16
C ASP A 493 -2.11 18.10 32.76
N PRO A 494 -1.38 18.70 33.73
CA PRO A 494 -0.27 19.61 33.40
C PRO A 494 0.83 18.95 32.57
N VAL A 495 1.10 17.67 32.82
CA VAL A 495 2.14 16.92 32.09
C VAL A 495 1.69 16.62 30.67
N GLY A 496 0.50 16.04 30.49
CA GLY A 496 -0.07 15.79 29.15
C GLY A 496 -0.22 17.09 28.35
N ALA A 497 -0.60 18.19 29.00
CA ALA A 497 -0.65 19.52 28.38
C ALA A 497 0.73 20.01 27.92
N SER A 498 1.78 19.82 28.73
CA SER A 498 3.16 20.16 28.35
C SER A 498 3.64 19.31 27.17
N MET A 499 3.44 17.99 27.21
CA MET A 499 3.77 17.09 26.11
C MET A 499 3.06 17.51 24.81
N ALA A 500 1.76 17.84 24.88
CA ALA A 500 0.99 18.27 23.73
C ALA A 500 1.49 19.60 23.16
N LYS A 501 1.84 20.58 24.01
CA LYS A 501 2.41 21.87 23.57
C LYS A 501 3.79 21.70 22.93
N LEU A 502 4.61 20.80 23.46
CA LEU A 502 5.94 20.49 22.90
C LEU A 502 5.85 19.88 21.50
N GLN A 503 4.74 19.26 21.12
CA GLN A 503 4.51 18.86 19.72
C GLN A 503 4.40 20.05 18.76
N GLN A 504 4.07 21.24 19.27
CA GLN A 504 3.82 22.47 18.50
C GLN A 504 2.86 22.21 17.32
N PRO A 505 1.66 21.65 17.54
CA PRO A 505 0.76 21.32 16.43
C PRO A 505 0.10 22.56 15.82
N GLN A 506 -0.54 22.40 14.66
CA GLN A 506 -1.38 23.45 14.10
C GLN A 506 -2.59 23.70 15.01
N ILE A 507 -3.11 22.63 15.62
CA ILE A 507 -4.28 22.68 16.50
C ILE A 507 -4.01 21.83 17.76
N LEU A 508 -4.28 22.40 18.93
CA LEU A 508 -4.39 21.67 20.20
C LEU A 508 -5.86 21.49 20.54
N LEU A 509 -6.31 20.25 20.66
CA LEU A 509 -7.69 19.93 20.99
C LEU A 509 -7.78 19.35 22.41
N HIS A 510 -8.51 20.05 23.27
CA HIS A 510 -8.82 19.55 24.61
C HIS A 510 -9.78 18.34 24.53
N ASN A 511 -9.36 17.22 25.10
CA ASN A 511 -10.17 16.01 25.27
C ASN A 511 -9.75 15.30 26.56
N SER A 512 -10.64 15.26 27.54
CA SER A 512 -10.35 14.74 28.89
C SER A 512 -10.17 13.21 28.95
N GLY A 513 -10.34 12.50 27.84
CA GLY A 513 -10.38 11.03 27.82
C GLY A 513 -11.73 10.45 28.21
N GLN A 514 -11.77 9.11 28.35
CA GLN A 514 -12.96 8.25 28.55
C GLN A 514 -13.76 7.94 27.28
N ASP A 515 -13.06 7.64 26.19
CA ASP A 515 -13.61 7.39 24.85
C ASP A 515 -13.30 5.98 24.32
N GLY A 516 -12.76 5.08 25.16
CA GLY A 516 -12.42 3.70 24.78
C GLY A 516 -11.13 3.58 23.93
N THR A 517 -10.35 4.67 23.86
CA THR A 517 -9.08 4.73 23.13
C THR A 517 -7.90 4.22 23.94
N LEU A 518 -6.82 3.83 23.25
CA LEU A 518 -5.54 3.46 23.87
C LEU A 518 -5.03 4.56 24.80
N ARG A 519 -5.01 5.82 24.32
CA ARG A 519 -4.65 7.00 25.14
C ARG A 519 -5.46 7.07 26.42
N SER A 520 -6.79 6.93 26.34
CA SER A 520 -7.65 7.03 27.52
C SER A 520 -7.42 5.88 28.51
N ALA A 521 -7.19 4.66 28.02
CA ALA A 521 -6.90 3.50 28.86
C ALA A 521 -5.52 3.58 29.53
N ALA A 522 -4.51 4.12 28.84
CA ALA A 522 -3.21 4.41 29.42
C ALA A 522 -3.32 5.48 30.52
N ALA A 523 -4.04 6.58 30.25
CA ALA A 523 -4.30 7.65 31.23
C ALA A 523 -5.01 7.13 32.48
N ALA A 524 -5.98 6.22 32.32
CA ALA A 524 -6.67 5.59 33.45
C ALA A 524 -5.74 4.73 34.34
N ARG A 525 -4.57 4.32 33.84
CA ARG A 525 -3.52 3.62 34.59
C ARG A 525 -2.43 4.57 35.12
N GLY A 526 -2.64 5.88 35.06
CA GLY A 526 -1.68 6.89 35.51
C GLY A 526 -0.60 7.25 34.50
N ILE A 527 -0.61 6.65 33.30
CA ILE A 527 0.36 6.94 32.23
C ILE A 527 -0.03 8.26 31.57
N LYS A 528 0.90 9.20 31.47
CA LYS A 528 0.61 10.50 30.85
C LYS A 528 0.67 10.36 29.32
N ALA A 529 -0.48 10.48 28.67
CA ALA A 529 -0.64 10.09 27.27
C ALA A 529 -1.26 11.18 26.40
N ILE A 530 -0.70 11.36 25.20
CA ILE A 530 -1.24 12.24 24.16
C ILE A 530 -1.45 11.46 22.84
N THR A 531 -2.39 11.91 22.01
CA THR A 531 -2.54 11.42 20.64
C THR A 531 -2.12 12.49 19.66
N VAL A 532 -1.22 12.16 18.74
CA VAL A 532 -0.73 13.05 17.68
C VAL A 532 -1.30 12.57 16.35
N GLU A 533 -1.93 13.48 15.62
CA GLU A 533 -2.59 13.20 14.35
C GLU A 533 -1.77 13.80 13.21
N ILE A 534 -1.17 12.92 12.41
CA ILE A 534 -0.14 13.24 11.43
C ILE A 534 -0.74 13.25 10.02
N GLY A 535 -1.77 14.08 9.82
CA GLY A 535 -2.39 14.26 8.51
C GLY A 535 -3.25 13.09 8.01
N ASN A 536 -3.11 12.79 6.73
CA ASN A 536 -3.98 11.95 5.91
C ASN A 536 -3.61 10.45 6.01
N PRO A 537 -4.56 9.54 5.81
CA PRO A 537 -4.29 8.10 5.70
C PRO A 537 -3.52 7.75 4.42
N GLN A 538 -2.88 6.57 4.41
CA GLN A 538 -2.36 5.89 3.21
C GLN A 538 -1.35 6.68 2.36
N THR A 539 -0.78 7.76 2.88
CA THR A 539 0.27 8.53 2.21
C THR A 539 1.30 9.01 3.20
N PHE A 540 2.57 9.07 2.79
CA PHE A 540 3.62 9.68 3.60
C PHE A 540 3.66 11.19 3.41
N GLN A 541 3.53 11.93 4.51
CA GLN A 541 3.57 13.39 4.51
C GLN A 541 4.80 13.88 5.27
N ASP A 542 5.91 14.01 4.54
CA ASP A 542 7.24 14.30 5.10
C ASP A 542 7.24 15.49 6.06
N ARG A 543 6.50 16.55 5.75
CA ARG A 543 6.41 17.75 6.60
C ARG A 543 5.80 17.42 7.97
N TYR A 544 4.69 16.68 7.99
CA TYR A 544 4.01 16.32 9.23
C TYR A 544 4.80 15.27 10.03
N ILE A 545 5.44 14.33 9.33
CA ILE A 545 6.39 13.38 9.94
C ILE A 545 7.53 14.14 10.61
N GLN A 546 8.11 15.13 9.93
CA GLN A 546 9.21 15.94 10.46
C GLN A 546 8.80 16.75 11.68
N TRP A 547 7.62 17.38 11.67
CA TRP A 547 7.10 18.11 12.81
C TRP A 547 6.85 17.21 14.02
N SER A 548 6.29 16.02 13.79
CA SER A 548 6.03 15.02 14.83
C SER A 548 7.34 14.49 15.43
N PHE A 549 8.34 14.21 14.59
CA PHE A 549 9.68 13.83 15.02
C PHE A 549 10.29 14.90 15.93
N MET A 550 10.32 16.16 15.51
CA MET A 550 10.85 17.26 16.32
C MET A 550 10.06 17.45 17.62
N GLY A 551 8.75 17.25 17.59
CA GLY A 551 7.90 17.28 18.78
C GLY A 551 8.25 16.20 19.80
N ILE A 552 8.51 14.97 19.35
CA ILE A 552 9.00 13.88 20.20
C ILE A 552 10.38 14.22 20.77
N MET A 553 11.31 14.75 19.95
CA MET A 553 12.64 15.15 20.44
C MET A 553 12.56 16.25 21.52
N ARG A 554 11.64 17.21 21.39
CA ARG A 554 11.37 18.23 22.42
C ARG A 554 10.79 17.64 23.70
N ILE A 555 9.98 16.58 23.60
CA ILE A 555 9.48 15.84 24.77
C ILE A 555 10.63 15.12 25.49
N LEU A 556 11.52 14.45 24.74
CA LEU A 556 12.69 13.78 25.32
C LEU A 556 13.63 14.76 26.03
N ASP A 557 13.85 15.94 25.44
CA ASP A 557 14.62 17.02 26.06
C ASP A 557 13.94 17.57 27.33
N HIS A 558 12.63 17.79 27.28
CA HIS A 558 11.85 18.27 28.44
C HIS A 558 11.90 17.33 29.65
N PHE A 559 11.99 16.02 29.41
CA PHE A 559 12.15 15.02 30.47
C PHE A 559 13.62 14.70 30.80
N ASP A 560 14.56 15.53 30.36
CA ASP A 560 16.01 15.37 30.55
C ASP A 560 16.56 14.03 30.03
N MET A 561 15.85 13.38 29.10
CA MET A 561 16.24 12.09 28.53
C MET A 561 17.23 12.24 27.39
N TYR A 562 17.01 13.18 26.47
CA TYR A 562 17.86 13.39 25.30
C TYR A 562 17.92 14.87 24.88
N PRO A 563 19.03 15.57 25.16
CA PRO A 563 19.13 17.00 24.86
C PRO A 563 19.00 17.34 23.36
N LEU A 564 18.23 18.38 23.02
CA LEU A 564 18.01 18.82 21.63
C LEU A 564 19.29 19.16 20.88
N LYS A 565 20.34 19.62 21.59
CA LYS A 565 21.65 19.93 20.98
C LYS A 565 22.33 18.74 20.30
N TYR A 566 21.87 17.51 20.56
CA TYR A 566 22.38 16.29 19.93
C TYR A 566 21.54 15.84 18.73
N VAL A 567 20.50 16.59 18.35
CA VAL A 567 19.68 16.32 17.16
C VAL A 567 20.44 16.83 15.93
N ASN A 568 20.63 15.95 14.93
CA ASN A 568 21.31 16.29 13.69
C ASN A 568 20.33 16.96 12.72
N ILE A 569 20.36 18.28 12.69
CA ILE A 569 19.42 19.09 11.90
C ILE A 569 19.80 19.09 10.40
N SER A 570 21.07 18.91 10.04
CA SER A 570 21.52 19.02 8.63
C SER A 570 21.11 17.84 7.75
N GLU A 571 20.82 16.67 8.33
CA GLU A 571 20.31 15.49 7.62
C GLU A 571 18.78 15.48 7.51
N THR A 572 18.08 16.32 8.27
CA THR A 572 16.60 16.38 8.31
C THR A 572 16.01 17.49 7.45
N SER A 573 16.83 18.41 6.93
CA SER A 573 16.41 19.37 5.91
C SER A 573 16.39 18.72 4.54
N THR A 574 15.23 18.23 4.11
CA THR A 574 15.01 18.04 2.67
C THR A 574 15.22 19.40 1.99
N LYS A 575 16.07 19.46 0.96
CA LYS A 575 16.29 20.65 0.11
C LYS A 575 15.04 20.96 -0.74
N SER A 576 13.86 21.03 -0.11
CA SER A 576 12.67 21.55 -0.75
C SER A 576 12.78 23.08 -0.80
N PRO A 577 12.49 23.73 -1.94
CA PRO A 577 12.49 25.20 -2.07
C PRO A 577 11.43 25.91 -1.20
N LEU A 578 10.62 25.18 -0.43
CA LEU A 578 9.72 25.73 0.57
C LEU A 578 10.48 25.89 1.90
N GLU A 579 11.17 27.03 2.02
CA GLU A 579 11.92 27.48 3.19
C GLU A 579 11.22 27.23 4.55
N GLY A 580 12.01 26.78 5.53
CA GLY A 580 12.01 27.37 6.87
C GLY A 580 10.89 26.99 7.85
N ASN A 581 10.98 25.81 8.47
CA ASN A 581 10.99 25.69 9.95
C ASN A 581 11.01 24.22 10.39
N LEU A 582 12.13 23.80 10.99
CA LEU A 582 12.16 22.63 11.89
C LEU A 582 11.30 22.89 13.15
N SER A 583 11.00 24.17 13.39
CA SER A 583 10.23 24.73 14.51
C SER A 583 8.71 24.60 14.30
N GLY A 584 8.21 23.42 13.91
CA GLY A 584 6.77 23.19 13.75
C GLY A 584 6.03 24.17 12.82
N PRO A 585 4.69 24.12 12.76
CA PRO A 585 3.86 25.20 12.23
C PRO A 585 4.03 26.49 13.06
N PRO A 586 3.89 27.67 12.43
CA PRO A 586 4.22 28.95 13.07
C PRO A 586 3.27 29.33 14.23
N ASN A 587 2.04 28.82 14.24
CA ASN A 587 1.05 29.13 15.26
C ASN A 587 0.22 27.88 15.61
N THR A 588 -0.16 27.77 16.87
CA THR A 588 -1.05 26.72 17.38
C THR A 588 -2.39 27.32 17.80
N VAL A 589 -3.49 26.79 17.25
CA VAL A 589 -4.85 27.15 17.68
C VAL A 589 -5.30 26.23 18.80
N LEU A 590 -5.61 26.78 19.96
CA LEU A 590 -6.15 26.04 21.09
C LEU A 590 -7.69 25.94 21.00
N CYS A 591 -8.20 24.72 20.86
CA CYS A 591 -9.63 24.43 20.85
C CYS A 591 -10.08 23.83 22.18
N SER A 592 -11.12 24.41 22.80
CA SER A 592 -11.70 23.90 24.06
C SER A 592 -12.55 22.65 23.85
N ARG A 593 -13.08 22.44 22.64
CA ARG A 593 -13.82 21.25 22.22
C ARG A 593 -13.84 21.10 20.69
N GLY A 594 -14.19 19.91 20.22
CA GLY A 594 -14.37 19.60 18.81
C GLY A 594 -15.64 18.77 18.57
N PHE A 595 -16.17 18.81 17.34
CA PHE A 595 -17.34 18.01 16.95
C PHE A 595 -17.38 17.81 15.43
N TRP A 596 -17.96 16.69 15.00
CA TRP A 596 -18.21 16.40 13.59
C TRP A 596 -19.60 16.90 13.15
N LEU A 597 -19.65 17.43 11.92
CA LEU A 597 -20.89 17.63 11.19
C LEU A 597 -21.18 16.40 10.31
N TYR A 598 -22.47 16.10 10.14
CA TYR A 598 -22.94 14.91 9.47
C TYR A 598 -23.96 15.25 8.38
N THR A 599 -23.92 14.49 7.29
CA THR A 599 -24.90 14.56 6.22
C THR A 599 -26.27 14.08 6.73
N LYS A 600 -27.34 14.71 6.27
CA LYS A 600 -28.73 14.29 6.47
C LYS A 600 -29.27 13.52 5.26
N THR A 601 -28.65 13.69 4.10
CA THR A 601 -29.06 13.08 2.83
C THR A 601 -27.82 12.58 2.09
N GLY A 602 -27.97 11.47 1.36
CA GLY A 602 -26.90 10.90 0.55
C GLY A 602 -26.78 11.53 -0.84
N GLY A 603 -25.59 11.45 -1.42
CA GLY A 603 -25.28 11.92 -2.77
C GLY A 603 -23.80 12.24 -2.95
N LEU A 604 -23.50 13.05 -3.96
CA LEU A 604 -22.17 13.56 -4.23
C LEU A 604 -21.86 14.71 -3.28
N LEU A 605 -20.96 14.46 -2.32
CA LEU A 605 -20.53 15.40 -1.29
C LEU A 605 -19.39 16.29 -1.79
N GLU A 606 -19.65 17.58 -1.83
CA GLU A 606 -18.65 18.62 -2.04
C GLU A 606 -18.38 19.32 -0.70
N VAL A 607 -17.16 19.16 -0.15
CA VAL A 607 -16.73 19.88 1.05
C VAL A 607 -15.80 21.02 0.63
N TYR A 608 -16.15 22.26 1.01
CA TYR A 608 -15.46 23.46 0.54
C TYR A 608 -14.26 23.91 1.38
N PRO A 609 -14.32 24.00 2.72
CA PRO A 609 -13.21 24.54 3.49
C PRO A 609 -12.09 23.50 3.62
N ASP A 610 -10.84 23.94 3.44
CA ASP A 610 -9.66 23.11 3.72
C ASP A 610 -9.35 23.04 5.22
N VAL A 611 -8.55 22.05 5.62
CA VAL A 611 -8.05 21.93 6.99
C VAL A 611 -7.20 23.13 7.39
N ASN A 612 -7.22 23.48 8.67
CA ASN A 612 -6.62 24.69 9.25
C ASN A 612 -7.25 26.02 8.77
N THR A 613 -8.40 25.98 8.12
CA THR A 613 -9.13 27.20 7.71
C THR A 613 -10.09 27.64 8.80
N MET A 614 -10.18 28.96 9.03
CA MET A 614 -11.20 29.58 9.86
C MET A 614 -12.52 29.68 9.10
N VAL A 615 -13.61 29.22 9.71
CA VAL A 615 -14.96 29.30 9.14
C VAL A 615 -15.84 30.07 10.12
N ARG A 616 -16.66 31.01 9.61
CA ARG A 616 -17.60 31.79 10.41
C ARG A 616 -18.96 31.10 10.48
N LYS A 617 -19.67 31.30 11.60
CA LYS A 617 -21.05 30.83 11.74
C LYS A 617 -21.90 31.28 10.54
N GLY A 618 -22.62 30.35 9.93
CA GLY A 618 -23.51 30.60 8.81
C GLY A 618 -22.85 30.53 7.43
N GLU A 619 -21.52 30.36 7.34
CA GLU A 619 -20.86 30.12 6.05
C GLU A 619 -21.18 28.71 5.54
N ILE A 620 -21.33 28.56 4.22
CA ILE A 620 -21.53 27.25 3.60
C ILE A 620 -20.24 26.43 3.67
N ILE A 621 -20.35 25.19 4.13
CA ILE A 621 -19.21 24.28 4.30
C ILE A 621 -19.28 23.05 3.38
N ALA A 622 -20.48 22.66 2.97
CA ALA A 622 -20.62 21.55 2.04
C ALA A 622 -21.95 21.59 1.27
N ARG A 623 -21.99 20.87 0.16
CA ARG A 623 -23.21 20.55 -0.60
C ARG A 623 -23.29 19.07 -0.90
N ILE A 624 -24.52 18.59 -1.03
CA ILE A 624 -24.83 17.29 -1.63
C ILE A 624 -25.49 17.53 -2.98
N LYS A 625 -25.02 16.86 -4.03
CA LYS A 625 -25.66 16.82 -5.34
C LYS A 625 -26.16 15.41 -5.65
N ASN A 626 -27.24 15.29 -6.41
CA ASN A 626 -27.62 14.00 -7.00
C ASN A 626 -26.80 13.72 -8.27
N MET A 627 -26.99 12.53 -8.86
CA MET A 627 -26.26 12.11 -10.07
C MET A 627 -26.56 12.96 -11.32
N PHE A 628 -27.63 13.75 -11.29
CA PHE A 628 -27.96 14.70 -12.37
C PHE A 628 -27.32 16.08 -12.17
N GLY A 629 -26.56 16.27 -11.08
CA GLY A 629 -25.89 17.53 -10.75
C GLY A 629 -26.76 18.53 -9.98
N ASN A 630 -28.02 18.20 -9.67
CA ASN A 630 -28.89 19.08 -8.88
C ASN A 630 -28.47 19.08 -7.41
N VAL A 631 -28.40 20.26 -6.81
CA VAL A 631 -28.16 20.41 -5.36
C VAL A 631 -29.37 19.86 -4.60
N VAL A 632 -29.11 18.97 -3.66
CA VAL A 632 -30.11 18.29 -2.82
C VAL A 632 -30.08 18.83 -1.39
N ASP A 633 -28.91 19.18 -0.87
CA ASP A 633 -28.76 19.72 0.48
C ASP A 633 -27.54 20.66 0.57
N GLU A 634 -27.60 21.61 1.49
CA GLU A 634 -26.53 22.56 1.80
C GLU A 634 -26.27 22.58 3.32
N TYR A 635 -24.99 22.53 3.69
CA TYR A 635 -24.57 22.51 5.08
C TYR A 635 -23.84 23.81 5.41
N PHE A 636 -24.19 24.39 6.56
CA PHE A 636 -23.64 25.65 7.04
C PHE A 636 -22.92 25.44 8.38
N ALA A 637 -21.86 26.22 8.61
CA ALA A 637 -21.12 26.17 9.86
C ALA A 637 -22.00 26.63 11.05
N PRO A 638 -22.17 25.79 12.09
CA PRO A 638 -23.08 26.11 13.20
C PRO A 638 -22.48 27.12 14.18
N CYS A 639 -21.16 27.29 14.17
CA CYS A 639 -20.42 28.26 14.96
C CYS A 639 -19.16 28.71 14.22
N THR A 640 -18.57 29.83 14.64
CA THR A 640 -17.24 30.23 14.18
C THR A 640 -16.18 29.32 14.83
N GLY A 641 -15.26 28.80 14.02
CA GLY A 641 -14.24 27.85 14.48
C GLY A 641 -13.19 27.56 13.40
N VAL A 642 -12.32 26.60 13.69
CA VAL A 642 -11.28 26.12 12.77
C VAL A 642 -11.63 24.73 12.26
N VAL A 643 -11.35 24.43 11.00
CA VAL A 643 -11.50 23.08 10.43
C VAL A 643 -10.30 22.22 10.83
N ILE A 644 -10.55 21.18 11.63
CA ILE A 644 -9.53 20.22 12.06
C ILE A 644 -9.30 19.15 10.97
N GLY A 645 -10.40 18.65 10.40
CA GLY A 645 -10.41 17.59 9.41
C GLY A 645 -11.65 17.67 8.53
N ARG A 646 -11.63 17.04 7.36
CA ARG A 646 -12.76 17.02 6.42
C ARG A 646 -12.86 15.73 5.65
N SER A 647 -14.03 15.41 5.14
CA SER A 647 -14.22 14.32 4.19
C SER A 647 -13.64 14.68 2.83
N SER A 648 -12.99 13.70 2.22
CA SER A 648 -12.51 13.72 0.83
C SER A 648 -13.17 12.64 -0.02
N ASN A 649 -13.87 11.67 0.58
CA ASN A 649 -14.71 10.75 -0.17
C ASN A 649 -15.87 11.52 -0.82
N PRO A 650 -15.98 11.54 -2.17
CA PRO A 650 -17.02 12.31 -2.85
C PRO A 650 -18.39 11.65 -2.76
N VAL A 651 -18.49 10.38 -2.36
CA VAL A 651 -19.77 9.69 -2.18
C VAL A 651 -20.10 9.66 -0.70
N ALA A 652 -21.25 10.22 -0.33
CA ALA A 652 -21.73 10.22 1.04
C ALA A 652 -23.12 9.57 1.14
N MET A 653 -23.32 8.74 2.14
CA MET A 653 -24.63 8.33 2.64
C MET A 653 -25.17 9.36 3.62
N ALA A 654 -26.45 9.29 3.97
CA ALA A 654 -26.95 10.04 5.12
C ALA A 654 -26.28 9.53 6.41
N GLY A 655 -25.81 10.44 7.26
CA GLY A 655 -25.06 10.13 8.47
C GLY A 655 -23.54 10.06 8.28
N ASP A 656 -23.02 10.33 7.08
CA ASP A 656 -21.58 10.42 6.86
C ASP A 656 -21.01 11.74 7.36
N ARG A 657 -19.74 11.70 7.78
CA ARG A 657 -19.02 12.87 8.26
C ARG A 657 -18.79 13.89 7.15
N ILE A 658 -18.82 15.17 7.48
CA ILE A 658 -18.55 16.28 6.57
C ILE A 658 -17.25 16.98 6.97
N VAL A 659 -17.26 17.66 8.12
CA VAL A 659 -16.16 18.47 8.64
C VAL A 659 -16.05 18.25 10.15
N HIS A 660 -14.82 18.11 10.64
CA HIS A 660 -14.47 18.17 12.06
C HIS A 660 -14.16 19.62 12.42
N MET A 661 -15.02 20.24 13.20
CA MET A 661 -14.89 21.62 13.67
C MET A 661 -14.22 21.68 15.04
N GLY A 662 -13.21 22.52 15.18
CA GLY A 662 -12.63 22.94 16.46
C GLY A 662 -13.21 24.28 16.93
N VAL A 663 -13.70 24.32 18.16
CA VAL A 663 -14.16 25.56 18.80
C VAL A 663 -13.00 26.18 19.56
N ILE A 664 -12.57 27.37 19.11
CA ILE A 664 -11.45 28.09 19.69
C ILE A 664 -11.77 28.44 21.14
N LYS A 665 -10.83 28.11 22.03
CA LYS A 665 -10.90 28.46 23.45
C LYS A 665 -10.86 29.98 23.60
N LYS A 666 -11.83 30.54 24.32
CA LYS A 666 -11.87 31.97 24.64
C LYS A 666 -10.88 32.31 25.75
N THR A 667 -10.42 33.56 25.75
CA THR A 667 -9.65 34.13 26.87
C THR A 667 -10.48 34.03 28.16
N GLY A 668 -9.89 33.50 29.23
CA GLY A 668 -10.59 33.28 30.51
C GLY A 668 -11.52 32.07 30.58
N GLU A 669 -11.76 31.36 29.47
CA GLU A 669 -12.55 30.12 29.50
C GLU A 669 -11.83 29.04 30.30
N VAL A 670 -12.55 28.42 31.24
CA VAL A 670 -12.07 27.24 31.98
C VAL A 670 -12.40 26.00 31.14
N LEU A 671 -11.40 25.14 30.94
CA LEU A 671 -11.60 23.89 30.21
C LEU A 671 -12.50 22.95 31.02
N ALA A 672 -13.42 22.28 30.34
CA ALA A 672 -14.30 21.33 30.98
C ALA A 672 -13.50 20.16 31.58
N LYS A 673 -13.87 19.68 32.76
CA LYS A 673 -13.25 18.48 33.34
C LYS A 673 -13.58 17.20 32.56
N ALA A 674 -14.76 17.17 31.98
CA ALA A 674 -15.22 16.11 31.09
C ALA A 674 -15.49 16.71 29.71
N ALA A 675 -14.64 16.38 28.74
CA ALA A 675 -14.74 16.80 27.36
C ALA A 675 -14.53 15.57 26.47
N LYS A 676 -15.61 15.15 25.81
CA LYS A 676 -15.57 14.12 24.77
C LYS A 676 -15.88 14.78 23.42
N GLU A 677 -15.27 14.27 22.36
CA GLU A 677 -15.80 14.50 21.02
C GLU A 677 -17.15 13.78 20.94
N ASN A 678 -18.21 14.49 20.54
CA ASN A 678 -19.45 13.84 20.15
C ASN A 678 -19.15 13.14 18.81
N TYR A 679 -18.93 11.82 18.88
CA TYR A 679 -18.79 10.94 17.72
C TYR A 679 -20.14 10.63 17.10
#